data_AF-Q607S1-F1
#
_entry.id   AF-Q607S1-F1
#
_cell.length_a   1.000
_cell.length_b   1.000
_cell.length_c   1.000
_cell.angle_alpha   90.00
_cell.angle_beta   90.00
_cell.angle_gamma   90.00
#
_symmetry.space_group_name_H-M   'P 1'
#
loop_
_entity.id
_entity.type
_entity.pdbx_description
1 polymer ?
#
loop_
_entity_poly.entity_id
_entity_poly.type
_entity_poly.pdbx_seq_one_letter_code
_entity_poly.pdbx_strand_id
1 'polypeptide(L)'
;MDGKGAAAGGNWEITYAAILMRFCRRWRIAAEPLPMAEIFPHEYRSQVSPKAAVRDALLLEKAARTKSCAADLWRPSPQFGDAYCRLRIYSLVEDDLDRIMPLLQNLGLRIVDQIRFRLEFRGRRCSVRSFAVAAGEAPGGDLMSLRKPLLDALAAVTAGRVENDVLNALILATGLSWKEIEVFRAYHDYRRQLGGRFGRSRFFRALFNNPQATRLLYRYFEARFHPDARADEEAQSALRQDFVAVLTAVADSGEDHILRDLFNLIDATVRTNFYRRRADPDFFVAFKISSLGVIDMPAPKPLFEIYVHSAAMEGIHLRGARVARGGIRWSDRPDDFRVEILDLMQTQMIKNALIVPQGSKGGFVLKSPCRDPEECRRLATGAYATLIRGMLDLTDNVTANGVMRPPFVIAYDDPDPYLVVAADKGTARLSDTANVIAQEYGFWLGDAFAAGGSQGYDHKRLGITARGVWECVKRHFVELGRDIEKEPFTVVGVGSMDGDVFGNGMLYSQNIRLLAAFSGQHIFLDPDPDPEVSYRERRRLYDLPGSSWADYDHRAISAGGGVFRRDAKDIPLAPPVRAWLGVRHRSVDGEGLVRLLLTAPVDLLWLGGIGTYVKGSAESHEDVGDRANDAVRVDGIQLRAAVVAEGANLGFTQQGRVEFALGGGRINTDALDNSAGVDLSDHEVNLKILTGLLRAQGTLGGREARDRLLAELTGSVCDSVLRDNASQSLAISLDRERCLRDVEPFLELAERLENAGSLDRAYEAFPGRKEVQAREGRGLVRPELAVLLAHAKLVLKRALLTAPGFLDAEWCRPVLADYFPPELRRRHGAAIPGHSLAREITATVICNRILDRAGASLLVLAEEFEAGTVADLAGAYLCFDAVVGGKALREAVSAMRGNRGVTAAYLLLLDLEDLLWIWCEWAVREGLALRPAESEIQAWRSDLAAYLPHRLASFGDTEHTAWNGRLAELVNFGLDQEQARAGASLRELRDFPVLAHLARSAGAPLERVVAADDAIAGHLGIRRILGLLRGVRPRDRWERRAQAALLERFRRAAACLTRQALQAGTEEPLALFAGERFRRRLMRFRRLRDELEDAASPSLTPFTALGAELDALVDLGRSPGV
;
A
#
# COMPACT_ATOMS: atom_id res chain seq x y z
N MET A 1 -17.56 45.82 57.31
CA MET A 1 -18.76 46.60 57.66
C MET A 1 -19.98 45.85 57.16
N ASP A 2 -20.87 45.27 57.95
CA ASP A 2 -21.06 45.22 59.41
C ASP A 2 -21.70 43.89 59.79
N GLY A 3 -21.42 43.43 61.00
CA GLY A 3 -22.19 42.38 61.67
C GLY A 3 -23.38 42.96 62.43
N LYS A 4 -24.52 42.28 62.37
CA LYS A 4 -25.52 42.17 63.45
C LYS A 4 -26.41 40.96 63.14
N GLY A 5 -26.51 40.06 64.12
CA GLY A 5 -27.30 38.84 64.04
C GLY A 5 -28.77 39.05 64.42
N ALA A 6 -29.57 38.17 63.82
CA ALA A 6 -30.78 37.51 64.33
C ALA A 6 -32.12 38.28 64.48
N ALA A 7 -33.08 37.69 63.76
CA ALA A 7 -34.50 37.52 64.07
C ALA A 7 -35.48 38.71 63.84
N ALA A 8 -35.99 38.78 62.62
CA ALA A 8 -37.41 39.07 62.34
C ALA A 8 -37.76 38.42 60.99
N GLY A 9 -38.94 37.79 60.88
CA GLY A 9 -39.42 37.06 59.70
C GLY A 9 -39.56 37.94 58.46
N GLY A 10 -38.44 38.26 57.81
CA GLY A 10 -38.42 38.85 56.48
C GLY A 10 -38.84 37.78 55.49
N ASN A 11 -40.04 37.95 54.93
CA ASN A 11 -40.61 37.03 53.95
C ASN A 11 -39.55 36.70 52.88
N TRP A 12 -39.09 35.44 52.85
CA TRP A 12 -38.04 34.92 51.94
C TRP A 12 -38.30 35.36 50.49
N GLU A 13 -39.58 35.43 50.15
CA GLU A 13 -40.17 35.81 48.87
C GLU A 13 -39.90 37.28 48.51
N ILE A 14 -40.07 38.21 49.45
CA ILE A 14 -39.81 39.65 49.26
C ILE A 14 -38.31 39.85 49.00
N THR A 15 -37.47 39.15 49.75
CA THR A 15 -36.01 39.23 49.59
C THR A 15 -35.56 38.63 48.25
N TYR A 16 -36.15 37.51 47.83
CA TYR A 16 -35.90 36.90 46.52
C TYR A 16 -36.27 37.85 45.38
N ALA A 17 -37.49 38.40 45.40
CA ALA A 17 -37.98 39.33 44.38
C ALA A 17 -37.11 40.60 44.28
N ALA A 18 -36.71 41.17 45.43
CA ALA A 18 -35.84 42.35 45.47
C ALA A 18 -34.45 42.07 44.89
N ILE A 19 -33.84 40.91 45.20
CA ILE A 19 -32.54 40.51 44.65
C ILE A 19 -32.64 40.25 43.14
N LEU A 20 -33.69 39.55 42.70
CA LEU A 20 -33.93 39.27 41.27
C LEU A 20 -34.11 40.58 40.49
N MET A 21 -34.94 41.51 40.96
CA MET A 21 -35.13 42.82 40.32
C MET A 21 -33.83 43.64 40.26
N ARG A 22 -33.02 43.63 41.33
CA ARG A 22 -31.71 44.29 41.33
C ARG A 22 -30.76 43.68 40.30
N PHE A 23 -30.80 42.35 40.13
CA PHE A 23 -30.03 41.65 39.11
C PHE A 23 -30.50 42.01 37.68
N CYS A 24 -31.80 41.93 37.40
CA CYS A 24 -32.38 42.29 36.10
C CYS A 24 -32.06 43.75 35.71
N ARG A 25 -32.15 44.70 36.66
CA ARG A 25 -31.76 46.10 36.44
C ARG A 25 -30.28 46.28 36.13
N ARG A 26 -29.39 45.60 36.87
CA ARG A 26 -27.94 45.69 36.69
C ARG A 26 -27.48 45.16 35.33
N TRP A 27 -28.18 44.17 34.77
CA TRP A 27 -27.81 43.51 33.51
C TRP A 27 -28.72 43.85 32.32
N ARG A 28 -29.64 44.81 32.48
CA ARG A 28 -30.61 45.27 31.45
C ARG A 28 -31.41 44.13 30.79
N ILE A 29 -31.81 43.14 31.59
CA ILE A 29 -32.63 42.00 31.12
C ILE A 29 -34.11 42.34 31.35
N ALA A 30 -34.97 42.13 30.35
CA ALA A 30 -36.42 42.26 30.50
C ALA A 30 -36.90 41.30 31.60
N ALA A 31 -37.54 41.84 32.64
CA ALA A 31 -38.03 41.05 33.75
C ALA A 31 -39.32 40.34 33.33
N GLU A 32 -39.23 39.13 32.78
CA GLU A 32 -40.29 38.15 32.98
C GLU A 32 -40.11 37.61 34.41
N PRO A 33 -40.99 37.95 35.37
CA PRO A 33 -40.87 37.43 36.72
C PRO A 33 -41.15 35.93 36.68
N LEU A 34 -40.10 35.11 36.77
CA LEU A 34 -40.24 33.67 37.05
C LEU A 34 -41.01 33.51 38.38
N PRO A 35 -42.27 33.00 38.39
CA PRO A 35 -43.08 32.99 39.60
C PRO A 35 -42.45 32.10 40.68
N MET A 36 -42.14 32.71 41.82
CA MET A 36 -41.44 32.07 42.95
C MET A 36 -42.17 30.82 43.49
N ALA A 37 -43.51 30.84 43.48
CA ALA A 37 -44.36 29.77 43.96
C ALA A 37 -44.45 28.56 43.01
N GLU A 38 -44.14 28.74 41.73
CA GLU A 38 -44.19 27.66 40.73
C GLU A 38 -42.90 26.83 40.73
N ILE A 39 -41.76 27.42 41.14
CA ILE A 39 -40.43 26.82 40.94
C ILE A 39 -39.87 26.16 42.21
N PHE A 40 -39.97 26.81 43.37
CA PHE A 40 -39.26 26.38 44.57
C PHE A 40 -40.20 25.88 45.69
N PRO A 41 -40.25 24.56 45.96
CA PRO A 41 -41.12 24.00 47.00
C PRO A 41 -40.67 24.41 48.40
N HIS A 42 -41.56 24.21 49.40
CA HIS A 42 -41.28 24.56 50.80
C HIS A 42 -39.98 23.93 51.33
N GLU A 43 -39.71 22.66 51.00
CA GLU A 43 -38.49 21.95 51.39
C GLU A 43 -37.22 22.67 50.92
N TYR A 44 -37.20 23.17 49.68
CA TYR A 44 -36.09 23.95 49.14
C TYR A 44 -35.93 25.29 49.88
N ARG A 45 -37.04 26.01 50.10
CA ARG A 45 -37.03 27.34 50.75
C ARG A 45 -36.56 27.29 52.20
N SER A 46 -36.80 26.17 52.89
CA SER A 46 -36.34 25.95 54.26
C SER A 46 -34.82 25.76 54.37
N GLN A 47 -34.14 25.38 53.29
CA GLN A 47 -32.71 25.02 53.28
C GLN A 47 -31.83 25.96 52.44
N VAL A 48 -32.42 26.77 51.55
CA VAL A 48 -31.67 27.61 50.60
C VAL A 48 -32.03 29.08 50.78
N SER A 49 -31.01 29.96 50.86
CA SER A 49 -31.24 31.40 51.02
C SER A 49 -31.80 32.07 49.75
N PRO A 50 -32.53 33.19 49.85
CA PRO A 50 -33.07 33.90 48.68
C PRO A 50 -32.01 34.27 47.63
N LYS A 51 -30.79 34.64 48.07
CA LYS A 51 -29.67 34.97 47.19
C LYS A 51 -29.19 33.76 46.39
N ALA A 52 -29.09 32.59 47.03
CA ALA A 52 -28.74 31.34 46.35
C ALA A 52 -29.86 30.88 45.40
N ALA A 53 -31.12 31.11 45.77
CA ALA A 53 -32.26 30.78 44.91
C ALA A 53 -32.30 31.60 43.61
N VAL A 54 -31.93 32.89 43.63
CA VAL A 54 -31.80 33.69 42.39
C VAL A 54 -30.72 33.11 41.48
N ARG A 55 -29.58 32.67 42.03
CA ARG A 55 -28.51 32.01 41.26
C ARG A 55 -29.00 30.70 40.66
N ASP A 56 -29.71 29.89 41.44
CA ASP A 56 -30.26 28.61 40.99
C ASP A 56 -31.31 28.81 39.87
N ALA A 57 -32.17 29.83 39.97
CA ALA A 57 -33.12 30.18 38.92
C ALA A 57 -32.43 30.57 37.60
N LEU A 58 -31.35 31.35 37.66
CA LEU A 58 -30.57 31.73 36.48
C LEU A 58 -29.85 30.54 35.84
N LEU A 59 -29.37 29.60 36.63
CA LEU A 59 -28.70 28.39 36.14
C LEU A 59 -29.70 27.38 35.56
N LEU A 60 -30.91 27.29 36.13
CA LEU A 60 -32.04 26.55 35.54
C LEU A 60 -32.47 27.15 34.21
N GLU A 61 -32.54 28.48 34.11
CA GLU A 61 -32.82 29.16 32.84
C GLU A 61 -31.73 28.90 31.80
N LYS A 62 -30.44 28.93 32.21
CA LYS A 62 -29.32 28.56 31.34
C LYS A 62 -29.44 27.10 30.88
N ALA A 63 -29.75 26.17 31.79
CA ALA A 63 -29.97 24.77 31.45
C ALA A 63 -31.13 24.61 30.46
N ALA A 64 -32.26 25.28 30.70
CA ALA A 64 -33.44 25.29 29.83
C ALA A 64 -33.12 25.81 28.43
N ARG A 65 -32.41 26.95 28.32
CA ARG A 65 -32.03 27.55 27.03
C ARG A 65 -31.03 26.71 26.25
N THR A 66 -30.06 26.10 26.93
CA THR A 66 -29.03 25.27 26.30
C THR A 66 -29.47 23.82 26.10
N LYS A 67 -30.62 23.42 26.66
CA LYS A 67 -31.08 22.03 26.76
C LYS A 67 -30.00 21.08 27.31
N SER A 68 -29.16 21.59 28.21
CA SER A 68 -28.00 20.86 28.76
C SER A 68 -27.91 21.05 30.27
N CYS A 69 -27.25 20.13 30.98
CA CYS A 69 -27.02 20.30 32.42
C CYS A 69 -26.16 21.54 32.68
N ALA A 70 -26.57 22.36 33.65
CA ALA A 70 -25.71 23.41 34.20
C ALA A 70 -25.11 22.93 35.51
N ALA A 71 -23.93 23.44 35.87
CA ALA A 71 -23.30 23.15 37.15
C ALA A 71 -22.61 24.40 37.71
N ASP A 72 -22.46 24.44 39.02
CA ASP A 72 -21.75 25.52 39.70
C ASP A 72 -21.11 25.04 41.00
N LEU A 73 -19.96 25.64 41.34
CA LEU A 73 -19.15 25.33 42.51
C LEU A 73 -18.94 26.59 43.35
N TRP A 74 -19.10 26.50 44.66
CA TRP A 74 -18.78 27.59 45.58
C TRP A 74 -18.43 27.08 46.98
N ARG A 75 -17.82 27.96 47.76
CA ARG A 75 -17.53 27.74 49.17
C ARG A 75 -18.70 28.20 50.06
N PRO A 76 -19.20 27.38 51.00
CA PRO A 76 -20.13 27.83 52.03
C PRO A 76 -19.53 28.94 52.90
N SER A 77 -20.38 29.68 53.64
CA SER A 77 -19.91 30.73 54.56
C SER A 77 -18.99 30.13 55.64
N PRO A 78 -17.88 30.80 56.03
CA PRO A 78 -16.91 30.30 57.03
C PRO A 78 -17.52 29.95 58.40
N GLN A 79 -18.72 30.45 58.69
CA GLN A 79 -19.43 30.26 59.97
C GLN A 79 -19.80 28.80 60.27
N PHE A 80 -19.74 27.90 59.29
CA PHE A 80 -20.11 26.49 59.44
C PHE A 80 -18.91 25.54 59.60
N GLY A 81 -17.67 26.03 59.64
CA GLY A 81 -16.47 25.23 59.97
C GLY A 81 -16.06 24.14 58.96
N ASP A 82 -16.86 23.88 57.92
CA ASP A 82 -16.63 22.79 56.99
C ASP A 82 -15.56 23.09 55.92
N ALA A 83 -14.63 22.16 55.73
CA ALA A 83 -13.57 22.21 54.71
C ALA A 83 -14.04 21.84 53.28
N TYR A 84 -15.35 21.83 53.03
CA TYR A 84 -15.96 21.30 51.80
C TYR A 84 -16.51 22.41 50.89
N CYS A 85 -16.43 22.21 49.58
CA CYS A 85 -17.13 23.04 48.58
C CYS A 85 -18.51 22.45 48.29
N ARG A 86 -19.47 23.27 47.86
CA ARG A 86 -20.77 22.80 47.36
C ARG A 86 -20.79 22.85 45.84
N LEU A 87 -20.97 21.69 45.22
CA LEU A 87 -21.18 21.52 43.78
C LEU A 87 -22.68 21.30 43.53
N ARG A 88 -23.34 22.21 42.82
CA ARG A 88 -24.73 22.01 42.35
C ARG A 88 -24.78 21.66 40.88
N ILE A 89 -25.61 20.68 40.56
CA ILE A 89 -25.93 20.24 39.20
C ILE A 89 -27.43 20.47 38.99
N TYR A 90 -27.76 21.12 37.87
CA TYR A 90 -29.10 21.50 37.47
C TYR A 90 -29.46 20.73 36.20
N SER A 91 -30.44 19.84 36.27
CA SER A 91 -30.86 19.00 35.13
C SER A 91 -32.35 19.17 34.83
N LEU A 92 -32.68 19.16 33.55
CA LEU A 92 -34.07 19.18 33.03
C LEU A 92 -34.69 17.78 32.95
N VAL A 93 -33.91 16.74 33.20
CA VAL A 93 -34.33 15.34 33.23
C VAL A 93 -33.92 14.76 34.58
N GLU A 94 -34.71 13.85 35.12
CA GLU A 94 -34.31 13.15 36.34
C GLU A 94 -33.28 12.07 35.98
N ASP A 95 -32.00 12.36 36.26
CA ASP A 95 -30.93 11.37 36.23
C ASP A 95 -30.81 10.69 37.58
N ASP A 96 -30.52 9.39 37.62
CA ASP A 96 -30.28 8.63 38.84
C ASP A 96 -28.88 8.86 39.44
N LEU A 97 -28.68 8.45 40.69
CA LEU A 97 -27.42 8.70 41.41
C LEU A 97 -26.27 7.83 40.90
N ASP A 98 -26.55 6.59 40.53
CA ASP A 98 -25.65 5.66 39.85
C ASP A 98 -25.03 6.24 38.56
N ARG A 99 -25.74 7.13 37.86
CA ARG A 99 -25.24 7.84 36.68
C ARG A 99 -24.28 8.99 37.04
N ILE A 100 -24.55 9.72 38.13
CA ILE A 100 -23.82 10.94 38.49
C ILE A 100 -22.58 10.65 39.34
N MET A 101 -22.65 9.67 40.25
CA MET A 101 -21.54 9.34 41.15
C MET A 101 -20.24 9.01 40.41
N PRO A 102 -20.25 8.17 39.35
CA PRO A 102 -19.04 7.88 38.59
C PRO A 102 -18.41 9.13 37.96
N LEU A 103 -19.22 10.07 37.46
CA LEU A 103 -18.74 11.34 36.89
C LEU A 103 -17.90 12.13 37.90
N LEU A 104 -18.41 12.26 39.12
CA LEU A 104 -17.77 13.03 40.18
C LEU A 104 -16.53 12.32 40.74
N GLN A 105 -16.61 10.99 40.91
CA GLN A 105 -15.47 10.18 41.36
C GLN A 105 -14.32 10.20 40.36
N ASN A 106 -14.63 10.09 39.06
CA ASN A 106 -13.65 10.15 37.98
C ASN A 106 -13.01 11.54 37.82
N LEU A 107 -13.67 12.60 38.28
CA LEU A 107 -13.07 13.95 38.44
C LEU A 107 -12.18 14.07 39.68
N GLY A 108 -12.02 13.00 40.47
CA GLY A 108 -11.22 12.97 41.70
C GLY A 108 -11.89 13.64 42.90
N LEU A 109 -13.20 13.85 42.85
CA LEU A 109 -13.95 14.49 43.94
C LEU A 109 -14.41 13.46 44.97
N ARG A 110 -14.12 13.74 46.25
CA ARG A 110 -14.68 13.00 47.38
C ARG A 110 -16.02 13.60 47.77
N ILE A 111 -17.06 12.80 47.76
CA ILE A 111 -18.43 13.22 48.04
C ILE A 111 -18.74 12.91 49.50
N VAL A 112 -19.13 13.93 50.26
CA VAL A 112 -19.35 13.85 51.71
C VAL A 112 -20.82 13.73 52.04
N ASP A 113 -21.65 14.49 51.33
CA ASP A 113 -23.09 14.59 51.55
C ASP A 113 -23.79 15.02 50.25
N GLN A 114 -25.06 14.65 50.09
CA GLN A 114 -25.88 15.01 48.95
C GLN A 114 -27.28 15.43 49.40
N ILE A 115 -27.74 16.55 48.84
CA ILE A 115 -29.13 17.00 48.94
C ILE A 115 -29.73 17.06 47.53
N ARG A 116 -30.95 16.56 47.35
CA ARG A 116 -31.71 16.64 46.10
C ARG A 116 -32.97 17.46 46.30
N PHE A 117 -33.24 18.36 45.37
CA PHE A 117 -34.50 19.09 45.26
C PHE A 117 -35.17 18.75 43.92
N ARG A 118 -36.46 18.43 43.96
CA ARG A 118 -37.32 18.30 42.77
C ARG A 118 -38.10 19.59 42.61
N LEU A 119 -38.00 20.20 41.43
CA LEU A 119 -38.57 21.52 41.13
C LEU A 119 -39.43 21.43 39.87
N GLU A 120 -40.31 22.41 39.67
CA GLU A 120 -41.08 22.55 38.44
C GLU A 120 -40.73 23.88 37.78
N PHE A 121 -40.13 23.85 36.60
CA PHE A 121 -39.64 25.05 35.92
C PHE A 121 -40.28 25.15 34.54
N ARG A 122 -41.12 26.18 34.31
CA ARG A 122 -41.88 26.40 33.07
C ARG A 122 -42.69 25.15 32.63
N GLY A 123 -43.41 24.54 33.56
CA GLY A 123 -44.24 23.34 33.32
C GLY A 123 -43.44 22.06 33.03
N ARG A 124 -42.13 22.04 33.31
CA ARG A 124 -41.28 20.85 33.20
C ARG A 124 -40.68 20.50 34.56
N ARG A 125 -40.71 19.22 34.92
CA ARG A 125 -39.99 18.72 36.10
C ARG A 125 -38.49 18.86 35.89
N CYS A 126 -37.80 19.44 36.87
CA CYS A 126 -36.35 19.55 36.87
C CYS A 126 -35.78 19.19 38.25
N SER A 127 -34.48 18.95 38.32
CA SER A 127 -33.82 18.59 39.57
C SER A 127 -32.59 19.44 39.83
N VAL A 128 -32.41 19.79 41.11
CA VAL A 128 -31.19 20.43 41.62
C VAL A 128 -30.56 19.48 42.62
N ARG A 129 -29.38 18.98 42.29
CA ARG A 129 -28.59 18.11 43.17
C ARG A 129 -27.40 18.89 43.70
N SER A 130 -27.25 18.92 45.02
CA SER A 130 -26.23 19.67 45.74
C SER A 130 -25.33 18.72 46.50
N PHE A 131 -24.09 18.56 46.03
CA PHE A 131 -23.08 17.69 46.62
C PHE A 131 -22.12 18.51 47.48
N ALA A 132 -21.87 18.09 48.71
CA ALA A 132 -20.68 18.53 49.46
C ALA A 132 -19.48 17.74 48.95
N VAL A 133 -18.51 18.45 48.38
CA VAL A 133 -17.34 17.86 47.72
C VAL A 133 -16.05 18.39 48.33
N ALA A 134 -15.08 17.50 48.51
CA ALA A 134 -13.69 17.81 48.77
C ALA A 134 -12.81 17.25 47.64
N ALA A 135 -11.59 17.78 47.50
CA ALA A 135 -10.57 17.09 46.73
C ALA A 135 -10.28 15.72 47.37
N GLY A 136 -10.05 14.69 46.57
CA GLY A 136 -9.55 13.40 47.05
C GLY A 136 -8.12 13.47 47.61
N GLU A 137 -7.47 12.32 47.79
CA GLU A 137 -6.10 12.20 48.36
C GLU A 137 -4.97 12.77 47.46
N ALA A 138 -5.30 13.37 46.31
CA ALA A 138 -4.31 13.92 45.40
C ALA A 138 -3.67 15.22 45.94
N PRO A 139 -2.36 15.42 45.81
CA PRO A 139 -1.69 16.67 46.17
C PRO A 139 -2.07 17.75 45.15
N GLY A 140 -3.16 18.46 45.41
CA GLY A 140 -3.74 19.47 44.53
C GLY A 140 -4.27 20.68 45.28
N GLY A 141 -4.19 21.85 44.64
CA GLY A 141 -4.57 23.15 45.23
C GLY A 141 -6.06 23.29 45.57
N ASP A 142 -6.42 24.48 46.07
CA ASP A 142 -7.81 24.81 46.43
C ASP A 142 -8.80 24.54 45.29
N LEU A 143 -9.84 23.72 45.51
CA LEU A 143 -10.90 23.46 44.51
C LEU A 143 -11.47 24.73 43.87
N MET A 144 -11.49 25.83 44.62
CA MET A 144 -11.98 27.12 44.11
C MET A 144 -11.05 27.75 43.06
N SER A 145 -9.73 27.50 43.09
CA SER A 145 -8.82 27.94 42.02
C SER A 145 -9.01 27.14 40.74
N LEU A 146 -9.52 25.90 40.85
CA LEU A 146 -9.84 25.00 39.75
C LEU A 146 -11.30 25.04 39.32
N ARG A 147 -12.09 25.99 39.84
CA ARG A 147 -13.53 26.09 39.62
C ARG A 147 -13.91 26.03 38.13
N LYS A 148 -13.25 26.82 37.28
CA LYS A 148 -13.60 26.86 35.85
C LYS A 148 -13.22 25.55 35.12
N PRO A 149 -11.97 25.06 35.17
CA PRO A 149 -11.60 23.77 34.57
C PRO A 149 -12.50 22.61 35.00
N LEU A 150 -12.85 22.53 36.29
CA LEU A 150 -13.69 21.47 36.83
C LEU A 150 -15.13 21.54 36.29
N LEU A 151 -15.73 22.73 36.23
CA LEU A 151 -17.09 22.91 35.70
C LEU A 151 -17.14 22.68 34.19
N ASP A 152 -16.11 23.12 33.45
CA ASP A 152 -16.01 22.89 32.01
C ASP A 152 -15.85 21.39 31.71
N ALA A 153 -15.07 20.66 32.50
CA ALA A 153 -14.92 19.21 32.39
C ALA A 153 -16.23 18.48 32.70
N LEU A 154 -16.90 18.81 33.79
CA LEU A 154 -18.20 18.22 34.14
C LEU A 154 -19.24 18.43 33.03
N ALA A 155 -19.28 19.62 32.43
CA ALA A 155 -20.15 19.93 31.30
C ALA A 155 -19.75 19.17 30.01
N ALA A 156 -18.46 18.89 29.80
CA ALA A 156 -17.99 18.10 28.67
C ALA A 156 -18.35 16.62 28.83
N VAL A 157 -18.08 16.02 30.01
CA VAL A 157 -18.35 14.61 30.29
C VAL A 157 -19.86 14.34 30.23
N THR A 158 -20.67 15.22 30.84
CA THR A 158 -22.14 15.08 30.83
C THR A 158 -22.73 15.19 29.41
N ALA A 159 -22.09 15.97 28.54
CA ALA A 159 -22.48 16.10 27.14
C ALA A 159 -21.92 14.99 26.23
N GLY A 160 -21.15 14.03 26.78
CA GLY A 160 -20.51 12.96 26.00
C GLY A 160 -19.40 13.45 25.06
N ARG A 161 -18.83 14.63 25.31
CA ARG A 161 -17.74 15.21 24.49
C ARG A 161 -16.36 14.72 24.90
N VAL A 162 -16.27 14.01 26.01
CA VAL A 162 -15.04 13.47 26.60
C VAL A 162 -15.39 12.21 27.38
N GLU A 163 -14.48 11.25 27.47
CA GLU A 163 -14.70 10.01 28.22
C GLU A 163 -14.87 10.26 29.72
N ASN A 164 -15.74 9.46 30.34
CA ASN A 164 -15.90 9.41 31.79
C ASN A 164 -14.95 8.38 32.40
N ASP A 165 -13.67 8.72 32.53
CA ASP A 165 -12.65 7.86 33.13
C ASP A 165 -11.85 8.59 34.22
N VAL A 166 -11.02 7.82 34.94
CA VAL A 166 -10.22 8.34 36.06
C VAL A 166 -9.21 9.40 35.64
N LEU A 167 -8.83 9.51 34.36
CA LEU A 167 -7.82 10.48 33.89
C LEU A 167 -8.31 11.93 34.07
N ASN A 168 -9.63 12.13 34.13
CA ASN A 168 -10.25 13.42 34.44
C ASN A 168 -9.84 13.98 35.81
N ALA A 169 -9.40 13.13 36.74
CA ALA A 169 -8.88 13.58 38.04
C ALA A 169 -7.56 14.37 37.91
N LEU A 170 -6.85 14.31 36.76
CA LEU A 170 -5.61 15.06 36.55
C LEU A 170 -5.84 16.57 36.64
N ILE A 171 -7.07 17.05 36.45
CA ILE A 171 -7.44 18.45 36.66
C ILE A 171 -7.02 18.90 38.07
N LEU A 172 -7.26 18.06 39.09
CA LEU A 172 -6.94 18.39 40.47
C LEU A 172 -5.43 18.38 40.76
N ALA A 173 -4.69 17.45 40.16
CA ALA A 173 -3.26 17.30 40.37
C ALA A 173 -2.40 18.29 39.56
N THR A 174 -2.86 18.70 38.38
CA THR A 174 -2.05 19.46 37.41
C THR A 174 -2.60 20.85 37.09
N GLY A 175 -3.89 21.09 37.30
CA GLY A 175 -4.59 22.30 36.86
C GLY A 175 -4.89 22.36 35.37
N LEU A 176 -4.55 21.31 34.61
CA LEU A 176 -4.87 21.21 33.19
C LEU A 176 -6.38 21.15 32.96
N SER A 177 -6.83 21.73 31.85
CA SER A 177 -8.19 21.62 31.36
C SER A 177 -8.46 20.24 30.77
N TRP A 178 -9.74 19.86 30.66
CA TRP A 178 -10.13 18.57 30.10
C TRP A 178 -9.64 18.37 28.65
N LYS A 179 -9.51 19.43 27.85
CA LYS A 179 -8.98 19.34 26.48
C LYS A 179 -7.48 19.01 26.48
N GLU A 180 -6.73 19.57 27.42
CA GLU A 180 -5.29 19.31 27.56
C GLU A 180 -5.04 17.89 28.08
N ILE A 181 -5.94 17.38 28.93
CA ILE A 181 -5.95 15.98 29.36
C ILE A 181 -6.27 15.03 28.20
N GLU A 182 -7.12 15.46 27.24
CA GLU A 182 -7.41 14.67 26.03
C GLU A 182 -6.16 14.35 25.20
N VAL A 183 -5.14 15.22 25.22
CA VAL A 183 -3.85 14.95 24.57
C VAL A 183 -3.21 13.69 25.14
N PHE A 184 -3.18 13.55 26.47
CA PHE A 184 -2.65 12.36 27.13
C PHE A 184 -3.52 11.12 26.92
N ARG A 185 -4.85 11.29 26.87
CA ARG A 185 -5.77 10.19 26.55
C ARG A 185 -5.54 9.67 25.14
N ALA A 186 -5.40 10.56 24.16
CA ALA A 186 -5.11 10.20 22.78
C ALA A 186 -3.76 9.47 22.63
N TYR A 187 -2.68 9.95 23.30
CA TYR A 187 -1.40 9.24 23.29
C TYR A 187 -1.44 7.90 24.04
N HIS A 188 -2.19 7.80 25.13
CA HIS A 188 -2.42 6.54 25.82
C HIS A 188 -3.04 5.50 24.87
N ASP A 189 -4.13 5.87 24.21
CA ASP A 189 -4.86 4.95 23.33
C ASP A 189 -4.03 4.58 22.11
N TYR A 190 -3.29 5.53 21.52
CA TYR A 190 -2.34 5.24 20.45
C TYR A 190 -1.23 4.28 20.90
N ARG A 191 -0.62 4.51 22.07
CA ARG A 191 0.42 3.63 22.63
C ARG A 191 -0.10 2.21 22.86
N ARG A 192 -1.36 2.06 23.26
CA ARG A 192 -2.00 0.75 23.44
C ARG A 192 -2.00 -0.04 22.13
N GLN A 193 -2.28 0.63 21.01
CA GLN A 193 -2.25 0.04 19.66
C GLN A 193 -0.84 -0.37 19.19
N LEU A 194 0.23 0.08 19.84
CA LEU A 194 1.61 -0.34 19.58
C LEU A 194 2.03 -1.60 20.39
N GLY A 195 1.14 -2.18 21.20
CA GLY A 195 1.46 -3.33 22.06
C GLY A 195 2.15 -2.94 23.37
N GLY A 196 1.83 -1.77 23.92
CA GLY A 196 2.50 -1.21 25.10
C GLY A 196 2.57 -2.16 26.32
N ARG A 197 3.75 -2.26 26.94
CA ARG A 197 4.07 -3.18 28.06
C ARG A 197 3.23 -3.00 29.34
N PHE A 198 2.58 -1.84 29.47
CA PHE A 198 1.86 -1.44 30.69
C PHE A 198 0.41 -1.12 30.34
N GLY A 199 -0.52 -1.69 31.13
CA GLY A 199 -1.95 -1.46 30.97
C GLY A 199 -2.43 -0.10 31.50
N ARG A 200 -3.70 0.22 31.18
CA ARG A 200 -4.36 1.51 31.42
C ARG A 200 -4.18 2.05 32.83
N SER A 201 -4.39 1.22 33.85
CA SER A 201 -4.30 1.66 35.25
C SER A 201 -2.91 2.13 35.66
N ARG A 202 -1.84 1.47 35.17
CA ARG A 202 -0.46 1.86 35.50
C ARG A 202 -0.06 3.14 34.77
N PHE A 203 -0.51 3.30 33.53
CA PHE A 203 -0.31 4.52 32.76
C PHE A 203 -0.94 5.73 33.46
N PHE A 204 -2.20 5.62 33.89
CA PHE A 204 -2.86 6.69 34.63
C PHE A 204 -2.14 7.00 35.95
N ARG A 205 -1.74 5.97 36.70
CA ARG A 205 -1.00 6.15 37.95
C ARG A 205 0.33 6.89 37.75
N ALA A 206 1.07 6.61 36.67
CA ALA A 206 2.31 7.31 36.35
C ALA A 206 2.11 8.83 36.22
N LEU A 207 1.01 9.26 35.59
CA LEU A 207 0.68 10.68 35.47
C LEU A 207 0.22 11.28 36.81
N PHE A 208 -0.56 10.53 37.60
CA PHE A 208 -1.03 10.99 38.91
C PHE A 208 0.08 11.16 39.94
N ASN A 209 1.00 10.20 40.00
CA ASN A 209 2.10 10.20 40.96
C ASN A 209 3.17 11.24 40.62
N ASN A 210 3.26 11.64 39.34
CA ASN A 210 4.31 12.53 38.84
C ASN A 210 3.73 13.80 38.17
N PRO A 211 2.91 14.61 38.87
CA PRO A 211 2.18 15.73 38.27
C PRO A 211 3.09 16.83 37.71
N GLN A 212 4.31 16.99 38.25
CA GLN A 212 5.30 17.90 37.68
C GLN A 212 5.78 17.44 36.31
N ALA A 213 6.06 16.13 36.14
CA ALA A 213 6.43 15.55 34.87
C ALA A 213 5.29 15.68 33.84
N THR A 214 4.04 15.42 34.25
CA THR A 214 2.86 15.61 33.39
C THR A 214 2.71 17.05 32.91
N ARG A 215 2.92 18.05 33.79
CA ARG A 215 2.90 19.46 33.38
C ARG A 215 4.02 19.80 32.39
N LEU A 216 5.22 19.27 32.60
CA LEU A 216 6.35 19.48 31.68
C LEU A 216 6.10 18.84 30.31
N LEU A 217 5.52 17.63 30.27
CA LEU A 217 5.12 16.99 29.01
C LEU A 217 4.11 17.85 28.23
N TYR A 218 3.08 18.39 28.89
CA TYR A 218 2.13 19.27 28.23
C TYR A 218 2.77 20.59 27.78
N ARG A 219 3.64 21.20 28.60
CA ARG A 219 4.40 22.40 28.21
C ARG A 219 5.30 22.14 27.01
N TYR A 220 5.93 20.97 26.94
CA TYR A 220 6.72 20.55 25.80
C TYR A 220 5.84 20.40 24.54
N PHE A 221 4.68 19.77 24.66
CA PHE A 221 3.68 19.70 23.58
C PHE A 221 3.23 21.11 23.13
N GLU A 222 2.98 22.02 24.06
CA GLU A 222 2.61 23.41 23.77
C GLU A 222 3.71 24.18 23.06
N ALA A 223 4.95 24.10 23.55
CA ALA A 223 6.11 24.73 22.93
C ALA A 223 6.37 24.27 21.48
N ARG A 224 5.95 23.05 21.13
CA ARG A 224 6.07 22.52 19.77
C ARG A 224 4.95 22.94 18.82
N PHE A 225 3.71 23.00 19.32
CA PHE A 225 2.55 23.04 18.43
C PHE A 225 1.68 24.30 18.57
N HIS A 226 1.90 25.14 19.58
CA HIS A 226 1.13 26.36 19.75
C HIS A 226 1.43 27.36 18.61
N PRO A 227 0.43 27.87 17.87
CA PRO A 227 0.66 28.74 16.70
C PRO A 227 1.45 30.02 16.99
N ASP A 228 1.31 30.57 18.21
CA ASP A 228 2.08 31.74 18.67
C ASP A 228 3.46 31.38 19.24
N ALA A 229 3.76 30.10 19.45
CA ALA A 229 5.11 29.68 19.80
C ALA A 229 5.99 29.94 18.57
N ARG A 230 6.99 30.82 18.72
CA ARG A 230 8.11 30.82 17.78
C ARG A 230 8.74 29.45 17.86
N ALA A 231 9.19 28.89 16.73
CA ALA A 231 9.99 27.67 16.70
C ALA A 231 11.33 27.94 17.40
N ASP A 232 11.27 28.00 18.72
CA ASP A 232 12.36 28.31 19.63
C ASP A 232 12.91 26.98 20.12
N GLU A 233 13.89 26.47 19.37
CA GLU A 233 14.59 25.24 19.70
C GLU A 233 15.26 25.32 21.08
N GLU A 234 15.67 26.51 21.54
CA GLU A 234 16.27 26.69 22.86
C GLU A 234 15.23 26.44 23.96
N ALA A 235 14.02 26.99 23.82
CA ALA A 235 12.93 26.75 24.76
C ALA A 235 12.50 25.27 24.80
N GLN A 236 12.43 24.61 23.65
CA GLN A 236 12.12 23.18 23.57
C GLN A 236 13.24 22.32 24.20
N SER A 237 14.50 22.69 23.98
CA SER A 237 15.67 22.03 24.56
C SER A 237 15.70 22.18 26.09
N ALA A 238 15.42 23.37 26.60
CA ALA A 238 15.31 23.63 28.05
C ALA A 238 14.21 22.78 28.69
N LEU A 239 13.01 22.71 28.09
CA LEU A 239 11.93 21.86 28.58
C LEU A 239 12.28 20.37 28.54
N ARG A 240 13.04 19.92 27.53
CA ARG A 240 13.57 18.55 27.46
C ARG A 240 14.53 18.28 28.63
N GLN A 241 15.44 19.21 28.93
CA GLN A 241 16.36 19.09 30.06
C GLN A 241 15.64 19.08 31.41
N ASP A 242 14.68 19.98 31.61
CA ASP A 242 13.84 20.03 32.81
C ASP A 242 13.07 18.73 33.00
N PHE A 243 12.52 18.17 31.92
CA PHE A 243 11.81 16.89 31.98
C PHE A 243 12.75 15.74 32.38
N VAL A 244 13.94 15.66 31.78
CA VAL A 244 14.96 14.65 32.15
C VAL A 244 15.38 14.81 33.61
N ALA A 245 15.54 16.03 34.10
CA ALA A 245 15.86 16.29 35.50
C ALA A 245 14.75 15.79 36.44
N VAL A 246 13.48 16.05 36.12
CA VAL A 246 12.34 15.57 36.92
C VAL A 246 12.24 14.05 36.92
N LEU A 247 12.59 13.38 35.82
CA LEU A 247 12.60 11.91 35.76
C LEU A 247 13.56 11.28 36.79
N THR A 248 14.64 11.98 37.20
CA THR A 248 15.55 11.46 38.23
C THR A 248 14.90 11.27 39.60
N ALA A 249 13.79 11.96 39.87
CA ALA A 249 13.03 11.86 41.11
C ALA A 249 11.90 10.82 41.07
N VAL A 250 11.68 10.16 39.92
CA VAL A 250 10.63 9.16 39.74
C VAL A 250 11.09 7.83 40.36
N ALA A 251 10.42 7.38 41.41
CA ALA A 251 10.83 6.20 42.17
C ALA A 251 10.45 4.87 41.49
N ASP A 252 9.31 4.80 40.79
CA ASP A 252 8.86 3.59 40.08
C ASP A 252 9.43 3.58 38.66
N SER A 253 10.27 2.58 38.36
CA SER A 253 10.89 2.43 37.04
C SER A 253 9.88 2.24 35.90
N GLY A 254 8.73 1.63 36.16
CA GLY A 254 7.68 1.51 35.16
C GLY A 254 6.99 2.85 34.87
N GLU A 255 6.81 3.70 35.90
CA GLU A 255 6.32 5.07 35.72
C GLU A 255 7.32 5.94 34.95
N ASP A 256 8.63 5.83 35.21
CA ASP A 256 9.69 6.47 34.41
C ASP A 256 9.61 6.04 32.94
N HIS A 257 9.51 4.74 32.66
CA HIS A 257 9.34 4.24 31.30
C HIS A 257 8.10 4.82 30.61
N ILE A 258 6.95 4.85 31.29
CA ILE A 258 5.71 5.43 30.72
C ILE A 258 5.89 6.91 30.37
N LEU A 259 6.53 7.67 31.24
CA LEU A 259 6.76 9.10 31.02
C LEU A 259 7.74 9.32 29.86
N ARG A 260 8.77 8.50 29.72
CA ARG A 260 9.70 8.51 28.56
C ARG A 260 9.01 8.12 27.26
N ASP A 261 8.17 7.08 27.27
CA ASP A 261 7.36 6.68 26.11
C ASP A 261 6.50 7.86 25.64
N LEU A 262 5.80 8.53 26.57
CA LEU A 262 4.97 9.70 26.25
C LEU A 262 5.78 10.84 25.68
N PHE A 263 6.94 11.13 26.27
CA PHE A 263 7.85 12.13 25.75
C PHE A 263 8.27 11.82 24.32
N ASN A 264 8.67 10.57 24.03
CA ASN A 264 9.06 10.16 22.68
C ASN A 264 7.90 10.22 21.68
N LEU A 265 6.68 9.85 22.08
CA LEU A 265 5.50 9.98 21.22
C LEU A 265 5.17 11.45 20.91
N ILE A 266 5.28 12.33 21.90
CA ILE A 266 5.13 13.77 21.68
C ILE A 266 6.21 14.26 20.73
N ASP A 267 7.48 13.89 20.93
CA ASP A 267 8.64 14.27 20.09
C ASP A 267 8.50 13.77 18.63
N ALA A 268 8.07 12.52 18.45
CA ALA A 268 7.85 11.90 17.14
C ALA A 268 6.62 12.45 16.38
N THR A 269 5.74 13.19 17.05
CA THR A 269 4.61 13.86 16.41
C THR A 269 5.13 15.02 15.56
N VAL A 270 4.72 15.08 14.29
CA VAL A 270 5.14 16.12 13.33
C VAL A 270 4.06 17.17 13.09
N ARG A 271 2.77 16.86 13.33
CA ARG A 271 1.63 17.78 13.22
C ARG A 271 0.52 17.40 14.20
N THR A 272 -0.26 18.38 14.66
CA THR A 272 -1.51 18.16 15.42
C THR A 272 -2.56 19.21 15.10
N ASN A 273 -3.85 18.82 15.16
CA ASN A 273 -4.98 19.73 14.92
C ASN A 273 -5.49 20.37 16.24
N PHE A 274 -4.86 20.07 17.37
CA PHE A 274 -5.34 20.44 18.70
C PHE A 274 -5.70 21.93 18.79
N TYR A 275 -4.81 22.83 18.36
CA TYR A 275 -5.02 24.28 18.42
C TYR A 275 -6.05 24.77 17.41
N ARG A 276 -6.14 24.14 16.23
CA ARG A 276 -7.18 24.42 15.23
C ARG A 276 -8.58 24.14 15.79
N ARG A 277 -8.78 23.00 16.47
CA ARG A 277 -10.09 22.59 17.01
C ARG A 277 -10.35 22.99 18.45
N ARG A 278 -9.39 23.62 19.13
CA ARG A 278 -9.49 23.92 20.57
C ARG A 278 -10.71 24.77 20.92
N ALA A 279 -11.19 25.62 20.01
CA ALA A 279 -12.38 26.45 20.22
C ALA A 279 -13.67 25.82 19.65
N ASP A 280 -13.57 24.75 18.85
CA ASP A 280 -14.70 24.19 18.13
C ASP A 280 -15.64 23.40 19.05
N PRO A 281 -16.96 23.41 18.76
CA PRO A 281 -17.93 22.55 19.45
C PRO A 281 -17.69 21.05 19.21
N ASP A 282 -17.23 20.69 18.02
CA ASP A 282 -16.90 19.32 17.57
C ASP A 282 -15.40 19.04 17.77
N PHE A 283 -14.98 19.12 19.04
CA PHE A 283 -13.58 18.93 19.45
C PHE A 283 -13.18 17.46 19.38
N PHE A 284 -12.08 17.21 18.69
CA PHE A 284 -11.36 15.93 18.69
C PHE A 284 -9.88 16.21 18.40
N VAL A 285 -9.01 15.24 18.68
CA VAL A 285 -7.57 15.40 18.52
C VAL A 285 -7.05 14.46 17.44
N ALA A 286 -6.19 14.98 16.58
CA ALA A 286 -5.46 14.23 15.59
C ALA A 286 -3.95 14.50 15.71
N PHE A 287 -3.15 13.45 15.53
CA PHE A 287 -1.69 13.49 15.50
C PHE A 287 -1.21 12.87 14.20
N LYS A 288 -0.26 13.51 13.53
CA LYS A 288 0.56 12.90 12.47
C LYS A 288 1.90 12.55 13.09
N ILE A 289 2.23 11.27 13.15
CA ILE A 289 3.39 10.72 13.86
C ILE A 289 4.37 10.14 12.87
N SER A 290 5.66 10.49 13.00
CA SER A 290 6.75 9.85 12.26
C SER A 290 7.09 8.51 12.91
N SER A 291 6.82 7.39 12.23
CA SER A 291 7.06 6.06 12.82
C SER A 291 8.55 5.79 13.02
N LEU A 292 9.42 6.43 12.22
CA LEU A 292 10.88 6.37 12.41
C LEU A 292 11.34 7.09 13.67
N GLY A 293 10.60 8.11 14.12
CA GLY A 293 10.90 8.85 15.36
C GLY A 293 10.48 8.12 16.64
N VAL A 294 9.68 7.07 16.54
CA VAL A 294 9.23 6.27 17.68
C VAL A 294 10.24 5.14 17.94
N ILE A 295 10.90 5.19 19.11
CA ILE A 295 12.05 4.34 19.44
C ILE A 295 11.70 2.85 19.36
N ASP A 296 10.63 2.44 20.04
CA ASP A 296 10.19 1.04 20.13
C ASP A 296 9.04 0.71 19.15
N MET A 297 8.96 1.40 18.01
CA MET A 297 7.94 1.11 16.99
C MET A 297 8.07 -0.33 16.48
N PRO A 298 7.02 -1.17 16.57
CA PRO A 298 7.04 -2.51 15.99
C PRO A 298 7.27 -2.45 14.47
N ALA A 299 8.07 -3.38 13.94
CA ALA A 299 8.21 -3.56 12.50
C ALA A 299 6.97 -4.29 11.93
N PRO A 300 6.59 -4.02 10.66
CA PRO A 300 7.13 -2.99 9.76
C PRO A 300 6.71 -1.56 10.18
N LYS A 301 7.54 -0.57 9.83
CA LYS A 301 7.30 0.84 10.18
C LYS A 301 6.73 1.60 8.96
N PRO A 302 5.47 2.08 9.00
CA PRO A 302 4.98 3.04 8.00
C PRO A 302 5.84 4.32 8.00
N LEU A 303 5.77 5.14 6.95
CA LEU A 303 6.41 6.46 6.96
C LEU A 303 5.74 7.38 8.00
N PHE A 304 4.41 7.44 7.98
CA PHE A 304 3.62 8.24 8.92
C PHE A 304 2.36 7.49 9.37
N GLU A 305 1.92 7.80 10.59
CA GLU A 305 0.63 7.38 11.13
C GLU A 305 -0.18 8.61 11.50
N ILE A 306 -1.38 8.74 10.93
CA ILE A 306 -2.35 9.76 11.35
C ILE A 306 -3.32 9.08 12.31
N TYR A 307 -3.21 9.40 13.60
CA TYR A 307 -4.11 8.90 14.64
C TYR A 307 -5.15 9.96 14.97
N VAL A 308 -6.43 9.58 15.05
CA VAL A 308 -7.56 10.45 15.36
C VAL A 308 -8.32 9.87 16.55
N HIS A 309 -8.54 10.70 17.56
CA HIS A 309 -9.21 10.33 18.80
C HIS A 309 -10.37 11.30 19.07
N SER A 310 -11.54 10.73 19.37
CA SER A 310 -12.65 11.44 20.00
C SER A 310 -13.31 10.57 21.08
N ALA A 311 -14.28 11.16 21.80
CA ALA A 311 -15.07 10.41 22.77
C ALA A 311 -15.91 9.27 22.15
N ALA A 312 -16.20 9.33 20.85
CA ALA A 312 -17.05 8.34 20.18
C ALA A 312 -16.26 7.28 19.40
N MET A 313 -15.02 7.57 18.99
CA MET A 313 -14.24 6.70 18.09
C MET A 313 -12.73 6.87 18.26
N GLU A 314 -12.00 5.83 17.84
CA GLU A 314 -10.56 5.88 17.52
C GLU A 314 -10.40 5.56 16.04
N GLY A 315 -9.45 6.21 15.37
CA GLY A 315 -9.11 5.93 13.99
C GLY A 315 -7.63 6.13 13.72
N ILE A 316 -7.14 5.41 12.72
CA ILE A 316 -5.75 5.48 12.28
C ILE A 316 -5.68 5.45 10.75
N HIS A 317 -4.67 6.11 10.18
CA HIS A 317 -4.31 5.98 8.77
C HIS A 317 -2.80 5.86 8.63
N LEU A 318 -2.35 4.69 8.18
CA LEU A 318 -0.95 4.30 8.02
C LEU A 318 -0.52 4.54 6.57
N ARG A 319 0.59 5.22 6.35
CA ARG A 319 1.12 5.54 5.00
C ARG A 319 2.50 4.98 4.80
N GLY A 320 2.70 4.16 3.76
CA GLY A 320 4.03 3.68 3.35
C GLY A 320 4.87 4.76 2.64
N ALA A 321 4.24 5.78 2.05
CA ALA A 321 4.93 6.85 1.33
C ALA A 321 4.14 8.17 1.34
N ARG A 322 4.76 9.24 0.81
CA ARG A 322 4.14 10.56 0.61
C ARG A 322 3.00 10.49 -0.42
N VAL A 323 3.19 9.78 -1.52
CA VAL A 323 2.11 9.49 -2.47
C VAL A 323 1.65 8.07 -2.22
N ALA A 324 0.57 7.92 -1.45
CA ALA A 324 0.05 6.62 -1.02
C ALA A 324 -1.48 6.61 -1.06
N ARG A 325 -2.05 5.43 -1.31
CA ARG A 325 -3.49 5.21 -1.47
C ARG A 325 -3.94 3.92 -0.79
N GLY A 326 -5.11 3.99 -0.17
CA GLY A 326 -5.59 2.92 0.69
C GLY A 326 -7.06 3.04 1.06
N GLY A 327 -7.70 1.89 1.26
CA GLY A 327 -9.06 1.82 1.79
C GLY A 327 -9.15 2.19 3.27
N ILE A 328 -10.29 2.72 3.72
CA ILE A 328 -10.59 2.93 5.15
C ILE A 328 -11.57 1.85 5.62
N ARG A 329 -11.17 1.08 6.63
CA ARG A 329 -11.95 -0.04 7.17
C ARG A 329 -12.68 0.33 8.47
N TRP A 330 -13.93 -0.11 8.59
CA TRP A 330 -14.59 -0.14 9.89
C TRP A 330 -14.27 -1.48 10.56
N SER A 331 -13.47 -1.42 11.63
CA SER A 331 -13.00 -2.60 12.38
C SER A 331 -13.90 -2.88 13.59
N ASP A 332 -14.03 -4.17 13.92
CA ASP A 332 -14.66 -4.70 15.12
C ASP A 332 -13.64 -5.11 16.20
N ARG A 333 -12.36 -4.75 16.02
CA ARG A 333 -11.22 -5.10 16.90
C ARG A 333 -10.69 -3.88 17.70
N PRO A 334 -11.41 -3.34 18.70
CA PRO A 334 -11.01 -2.12 19.40
C PRO A 334 -9.67 -2.20 20.15
N ASP A 335 -9.18 -3.40 20.47
CA ASP A 335 -7.95 -3.58 21.25
C ASP A 335 -6.68 -3.63 20.39
N ASP A 336 -6.79 -4.02 19.12
CA ASP A 336 -5.63 -4.21 18.23
C ASP A 336 -5.90 -3.84 16.76
N PHE A 337 -6.88 -2.98 16.46
CA PHE A 337 -7.21 -2.60 15.09
C PHE A 337 -6.02 -2.03 14.32
N ARG A 338 -5.03 -1.39 14.97
CA ARG A 338 -3.81 -0.95 14.27
C ARG A 338 -3.07 -2.11 13.62
N VAL A 339 -2.99 -3.28 14.27
CA VAL A 339 -2.34 -4.48 13.69
C VAL A 339 -3.10 -4.92 12.45
N GLU A 340 -4.43 -5.00 12.52
CA GLU A 340 -5.27 -5.30 11.36
C GLU A 340 -5.04 -4.30 10.21
N ILE A 341 -4.98 -3.00 10.50
CA ILE A 341 -4.77 -1.96 9.48
C ILE A 341 -3.34 -2.01 8.93
N LEU A 342 -2.34 -2.36 9.75
CA LEU A 342 -0.94 -2.50 9.33
C LEU A 342 -0.77 -3.67 8.37
N ASP A 343 -1.34 -4.84 8.69
CA ASP A 343 -1.31 -6.02 7.83
C ASP A 343 -1.95 -5.70 6.46
N LEU A 344 -3.10 -5.02 6.48
CA LEU A 344 -3.80 -4.59 5.26
C LEU A 344 -3.01 -3.53 4.46
N MET A 345 -2.27 -2.65 5.13
CA MET A 345 -1.39 -1.68 4.47
C MET A 345 -0.25 -2.40 3.73
N GLN A 346 0.38 -3.39 4.37
CA GLN A 346 1.45 -4.18 3.74
C GLN A 346 0.96 -4.90 2.49
N THR A 347 -0.17 -5.60 2.58
CA THR A 347 -0.78 -6.24 1.41
C THR A 347 -1.06 -5.21 0.30
N GLN A 348 -1.52 -4.01 0.67
CA GLN A 348 -1.75 -2.92 -0.27
C GLN A 348 -0.45 -2.38 -0.90
N MET A 349 0.69 -2.43 -0.21
CA MET A 349 1.98 -2.01 -0.77
C MET A 349 2.39 -2.89 -1.94
N ILE A 350 2.29 -4.21 -1.79
CA ILE A 350 2.58 -5.18 -2.85
C ILE A 350 1.59 -5.00 -4.00
N LYS A 351 0.30 -4.88 -3.68
CA LYS A 351 -0.76 -4.67 -4.69
C LYS A 351 -0.57 -3.38 -5.48
N ASN A 352 -0.05 -2.33 -4.84
CA ASN A 352 0.23 -1.05 -5.49
C ASN A 352 1.61 -0.98 -6.16
N ALA A 353 2.37 -2.09 -6.22
CA ALA A 353 3.67 -2.11 -6.88
C ALA A 353 3.59 -1.72 -8.37
N LEU A 354 2.44 -1.93 -9.03
CA LEU A 354 2.23 -1.60 -10.44
C LEU A 354 1.69 -0.19 -10.73
N ILE A 355 1.12 0.51 -9.75
CA ILE A 355 0.51 1.83 -9.93
C ILE A 355 1.37 2.96 -9.35
N VAL A 356 0.91 4.19 -9.54
CA VAL A 356 1.60 5.41 -9.08
C VAL A 356 1.71 5.52 -7.55
N PRO A 357 0.60 5.55 -6.77
CA PRO A 357 0.70 5.67 -5.32
C PRO A 357 1.14 4.35 -4.69
N GLN A 358 1.97 4.42 -3.65
CA GLN A 358 2.28 3.24 -2.82
C GLN A 358 1.10 2.89 -1.89
N GLY A 359 1.25 1.86 -1.07
CA GLY A 359 0.21 1.42 -0.13
C GLY A 359 -0.01 2.40 1.03
N SER A 360 -1.27 2.71 1.32
CA SER A 360 -1.73 3.17 2.63
C SER A 360 -2.90 2.31 3.10
N LYS A 361 -3.30 2.46 4.36
CA LYS A 361 -4.55 1.91 4.87
C LYS A 361 -5.05 2.71 6.05
N GLY A 362 -6.36 2.93 6.10
CA GLY A 362 -7.02 3.51 7.27
C GLY A 362 -7.96 2.53 7.94
N GLY A 363 -8.27 2.80 9.19
CA GLY A 363 -9.39 2.15 9.85
C GLY A 363 -9.82 2.86 11.12
N PHE A 364 -11.02 2.53 11.58
CA PHE A 364 -11.58 3.09 12.80
C PHE A 364 -12.47 2.10 13.53
N VAL A 365 -12.65 2.37 14.82
CA VAL A 365 -13.50 1.61 15.74
C VAL A 365 -14.44 2.55 16.47
N LEU A 366 -15.63 2.05 16.83
CA LEU A 366 -16.57 2.76 17.68
C LEU A 366 -16.29 2.41 19.14
N LYS A 367 -16.23 3.42 20.02
CA LYS A 367 -16.00 3.20 21.46
C LYS A 367 -17.25 2.73 22.21
N SER A 368 -18.42 3.01 21.65
CA SER A 368 -19.71 2.62 22.23
C SER A 368 -20.32 1.48 21.42
N PRO A 369 -20.86 0.43 22.08
CA PRO A 369 -21.62 -0.60 21.40
C PRO A 369 -22.89 0.03 20.82
N CYS A 370 -23.21 -0.32 19.57
CA CYS A 370 -24.47 0.08 18.95
C CYS A 370 -25.58 -0.92 19.30
N ARG A 371 -26.82 -0.45 19.40
CA ARG A 371 -27.96 -1.25 19.86
C ARG A 371 -28.71 -1.91 18.71
N ASP A 372 -28.73 -1.26 17.55
CA ASP A 372 -29.40 -1.73 16.33
C ASP A 372 -28.61 -1.36 15.05
N PRO A 373 -28.88 -2.03 13.90
CA PRO A 373 -28.12 -1.82 12.67
C PRO A 373 -28.20 -0.41 12.08
N GLU A 374 -29.30 0.33 12.29
CA GLU A 374 -29.47 1.68 11.77
C GLU A 374 -28.63 2.68 12.59
N GLU A 375 -28.66 2.54 13.91
CA GLU A 375 -27.80 3.26 14.82
C GLU A 375 -26.32 2.97 14.54
N CYS A 376 -25.94 1.70 14.35
CA CYS A 376 -24.57 1.33 14.01
C CYS A 376 -24.10 2.06 12.75
N ARG A 377 -24.94 2.08 11.70
CA ARG A 377 -24.61 2.74 10.43
C ARG A 377 -24.42 4.25 10.62
N ARG A 378 -25.34 4.90 11.36
CA ARG A 378 -25.26 6.34 11.65
C ARG A 378 -24.00 6.70 12.44
N LEU A 379 -23.67 5.93 13.48
CA LEU A 379 -22.47 6.13 14.29
C LEU A 379 -21.19 5.88 13.47
N ALA A 380 -21.17 4.82 12.67
CA ALA A 380 -20.04 4.51 11.79
C ALA A 380 -19.81 5.60 10.73
N THR A 381 -20.88 6.12 10.11
CA THR A 381 -20.78 7.26 9.18
C THR A 381 -20.24 8.51 9.89
N GLY A 382 -20.71 8.80 11.11
CA GLY A 382 -20.18 9.90 11.93
C GLY A 382 -18.70 9.74 12.25
N ALA A 383 -18.29 8.57 12.71
CA ALA A 383 -16.90 8.26 13.02
C ALA A 383 -16.00 8.33 11.79
N TYR A 384 -16.42 7.76 10.66
CA TYR A 384 -15.73 7.91 9.38
C TYR A 384 -15.53 9.39 9.03
N ALA A 385 -16.58 10.21 9.17
CA ALA A 385 -16.51 11.63 8.88
C ALA A 385 -15.56 12.39 9.83
N THR A 386 -15.48 12.00 11.11
CA THR A 386 -14.48 12.51 12.07
C THR A 386 -13.05 12.14 11.64
N LEU A 387 -12.82 10.89 11.22
CA LEU A 387 -11.51 10.44 10.73
C LEU A 387 -11.07 11.24 9.49
N ILE A 388 -11.93 11.37 8.48
CA ILE A 388 -11.63 12.15 7.27
C ILE A 388 -11.27 13.60 7.62
N ARG A 389 -12.08 14.24 8.48
CA ARG A 389 -11.81 15.62 8.93
C ARG A 389 -10.51 15.73 9.70
N GLY A 390 -10.18 14.77 10.57
CA GLY A 390 -8.92 14.75 11.31
C GLY A 390 -7.70 14.58 10.43
N MET A 391 -7.79 13.78 9.36
CA MET A 391 -6.71 13.70 8.37
C MET A 391 -6.56 15.00 7.59
N LEU A 392 -7.66 15.55 7.05
CA LEU A 392 -7.65 16.83 6.32
C LEU A 392 -7.25 18.02 7.20
N ASP A 393 -7.41 17.93 8.52
CA ASP A 393 -6.92 18.96 9.41
C ASP A 393 -5.39 19.08 9.45
N LEU A 394 -4.69 17.99 9.11
CA LEU A 394 -3.24 17.86 9.17
C LEU A 394 -2.56 17.87 7.80
N THR A 395 -3.32 17.70 6.71
CA THR A 395 -2.80 17.62 5.34
C THR A 395 -2.69 19.00 4.70
N ASP A 396 -1.59 19.26 3.99
CA ASP A 396 -1.43 20.52 3.24
C ASP A 396 -2.38 20.58 2.05
N ASN A 397 -2.67 21.76 1.53
CA ASN A 397 -3.51 21.93 0.34
C ASN A 397 -2.69 22.49 -0.83
N VAL A 398 -3.12 22.28 -2.08
CA VAL A 398 -2.50 22.91 -3.26
C VAL A 398 -3.37 24.06 -3.74
N THR A 399 -2.76 25.24 -3.91
CA THR A 399 -3.43 26.44 -4.43
C THR A 399 -2.67 26.99 -5.65
N ALA A 400 -3.22 28.00 -6.31
CA ALA A 400 -2.53 28.71 -7.39
C ALA A 400 -1.16 29.31 -6.95
N ASN A 401 -0.99 29.57 -5.65
CA ASN A 401 0.23 30.14 -5.06
C ASN A 401 1.18 29.07 -4.50
N GLY A 402 0.93 27.78 -4.77
CA GLY A 402 1.71 26.65 -4.26
C GLY A 402 1.04 25.92 -3.09
N VAL A 403 1.85 25.14 -2.36
CA VAL A 403 1.39 24.34 -1.22
C VAL A 403 1.11 25.23 -0.01
N MET A 404 -0.08 25.11 0.56
CA MET A 404 -0.57 25.89 1.69
C MET A 404 -0.83 24.99 2.90
N ARG A 405 -0.24 25.34 4.04
CA ARG A 405 -0.46 24.61 5.30
C ARG A 405 -1.83 24.92 5.91
N PRO A 406 -2.46 23.99 6.64
CA PRO A 406 -3.68 24.27 7.40
C PRO A 406 -3.45 25.38 8.44
N PRO A 407 -4.46 26.25 8.69
CA PRO A 407 -4.33 27.29 9.71
C PRO A 407 -4.16 26.67 11.10
N PHE A 408 -3.36 27.32 11.95
CA PHE A 408 -3.07 26.90 13.33
C PHE A 408 -2.41 25.53 13.47
N VAL A 409 -1.72 25.04 12.43
CA VAL A 409 -0.94 23.80 12.46
C VAL A 409 0.53 24.10 12.20
N ILE A 410 1.39 23.71 13.16
CA ILE A 410 2.85 23.69 12.99
C ILE A 410 3.25 22.34 12.38
N ALA A 411 4.14 22.37 11.40
CA ALA A 411 4.62 21.20 10.67
C ALA A 411 6.14 21.05 10.80
N TYR A 412 6.57 19.88 11.28
CA TYR A 412 7.97 19.46 11.43
C TYR A 412 8.44 18.51 10.33
N ASP A 413 7.64 18.34 9.29
CA ASP A 413 7.88 17.54 8.11
C ASP A 413 7.82 18.40 6.83
N ASP A 414 8.24 17.80 5.72
CA ASP A 414 8.13 18.42 4.39
C ASP A 414 6.67 18.70 3.99
N PRO A 415 6.44 19.56 2.98
CA PRO A 415 5.11 19.76 2.39
C PRO A 415 4.44 18.43 1.99
N ASP A 416 3.23 18.19 2.48
CA ASP A 416 2.52 16.92 2.32
C ASP A 416 1.06 17.16 1.89
N PRO A 417 0.83 17.52 0.61
CA PRO A 417 -0.50 17.88 0.14
C PRO A 417 -1.32 16.71 -0.43
N TYR A 418 -0.73 15.52 -0.54
CA TYR A 418 -1.38 14.38 -1.19
C TYR A 418 -2.01 13.45 -0.16
N LEU A 419 -3.34 13.36 -0.18
CA LEU A 419 -4.13 12.42 0.61
C LEU A 419 -5.29 11.92 -0.24
N VAL A 420 -5.32 10.62 -0.53
CA VAL A 420 -6.40 9.94 -1.26
C VAL A 420 -6.86 8.74 -0.45
N VAL A 421 -8.18 8.57 -0.35
CA VAL A 421 -8.82 7.46 0.36
C VAL A 421 -9.61 6.59 -0.61
N ALA A 422 -9.84 5.34 -0.22
CA ALA A 422 -10.72 4.44 -0.95
C ALA A 422 -11.71 3.76 0.00
N ALA A 423 -12.73 3.14 -0.58
CA ALA A 423 -13.65 2.27 0.16
C ALA A 423 -12.97 0.96 0.59
N ASP A 424 -13.42 0.41 1.72
CA ASP A 424 -13.08 -0.94 2.20
C ASP A 424 -14.31 -1.60 2.87
N LYS A 425 -14.11 -2.74 3.54
CA LYS A 425 -15.12 -3.42 4.35
C LYS A 425 -15.74 -2.45 5.36
N GLY A 426 -17.07 -2.37 5.34
CA GLY A 426 -17.86 -1.51 6.20
C GLY A 426 -17.99 -0.05 5.73
N THR A 427 -17.28 0.37 4.67
CA THR A 427 -17.27 1.77 4.18
C THR A 427 -17.58 1.91 2.68
N ALA A 428 -17.97 0.84 2.00
CA ALA A 428 -18.21 0.80 0.55
C ALA A 428 -19.09 1.92 -0.03
N ARG A 429 -20.01 2.50 0.76
CA ARG A 429 -20.92 3.58 0.34
C ARG A 429 -20.49 4.98 0.83
N LEU A 430 -19.30 5.13 1.39
CA LEU A 430 -18.84 6.36 2.05
C LEU A 430 -17.82 7.17 1.23
N SER A 431 -17.45 6.73 0.01
CA SER A 431 -16.57 7.50 -0.89
C SER A 431 -17.17 8.87 -1.22
N ASP A 432 -18.48 8.94 -1.51
CA ASP A 432 -19.15 10.22 -1.78
C ASP A 432 -19.15 11.12 -0.53
N THR A 433 -19.31 10.55 0.67
CA THR A 433 -19.18 11.31 1.93
C THR A 433 -17.78 11.91 2.08
N ALA A 434 -16.73 11.15 1.79
CA ALA A 434 -15.36 11.66 1.81
C ALA A 434 -15.12 12.79 0.80
N ASN A 435 -15.62 12.64 -0.43
CA ASN A 435 -15.53 13.68 -1.46
C ASN A 435 -16.29 14.96 -1.09
N VAL A 436 -17.46 14.85 -0.45
CA VAL A 436 -18.20 16.01 0.08
C VAL A 436 -17.40 16.73 1.16
N ILE A 437 -16.80 15.99 2.11
CA ILE A 437 -15.96 16.59 3.15
C ILE A 437 -14.71 17.27 2.55
N ALA A 438 -14.07 16.65 1.56
CA ALA A 438 -12.94 17.27 0.87
C ALA A 438 -13.32 18.59 0.19
N GLN A 439 -14.53 18.67 -0.38
CA GLN A 439 -15.08 19.90 -0.96
C GLN A 439 -15.39 20.95 0.11
N GLU A 440 -15.93 20.57 1.28
CA GLU A 440 -16.12 21.49 2.42
C GLU A 440 -14.79 22.15 2.84
N TYR A 441 -13.69 21.41 2.73
CA TYR A 441 -12.33 21.89 3.04
C TYR A 441 -11.69 22.71 1.90
N GLY A 442 -12.33 22.79 0.73
CA GLY A 442 -11.70 23.36 -0.47
C GLY A 442 -10.43 22.62 -0.87
N PHE A 443 -10.35 21.32 -0.58
CA PHE A 443 -9.16 20.51 -0.85
C PHE A 443 -8.97 20.30 -2.35
N TRP A 444 -7.74 20.48 -2.83
CA TRP A 444 -7.41 20.59 -4.26
C TRP A 444 -7.80 19.37 -5.10
N LEU A 445 -7.83 18.18 -4.49
CA LEU A 445 -8.26 16.95 -5.17
C LEU A 445 -9.77 16.91 -5.42
N GLY A 446 -10.59 17.68 -4.70
CA GLY A 446 -12.04 17.74 -4.90
C GLY A 446 -12.68 16.35 -4.93
N ASP A 447 -13.30 15.97 -6.05
CA ASP A 447 -13.94 14.66 -6.25
C ASP A 447 -12.99 13.54 -6.75
N ALA A 448 -11.68 13.80 -6.70
CA ALA A 448 -10.60 12.81 -6.81
C ALA A 448 -10.07 12.38 -5.43
N PHE A 449 -10.54 12.98 -4.32
CA PHE A 449 -10.10 12.65 -2.97
C PHE A 449 -10.43 11.20 -2.58
N ALA A 450 -11.61 10.73 -2.97
CA ALA A 450 -12.03 9.36 -2.80
C ALA A 450 -12.38 8.70 -4.15
N ALA A 451 -11.70 7.61 -4.47
CA ALA A 451 -11.95 6.82 -5.68
C ALA A 451 -13.20 5.93 -5.53
N GLY A 452 -13.81 5.55 -6.67
CA GLY A 452 -14.99 4.65 -6.71
C GLY A 452 -16.30 5.28 -6.25
N GLY A 453 -16.40 6.61 -6.24
CA GLY A 453 -17.66 7.34 -6.00
C GLY A 453 -18.60 7.33 -7.22
N SER A 454 -19.78 7.92 -7.08
CA SER A 454 -20.85 7.86 -8.10
C SER A 454 -20.50 8.52 -9.45
N GLN A 455 -19.39 9.25 -9.53
CA GLN A 455 -18.92 10.01 -10.69
C GLN A 455 -17.56 9.51 -11.21
N GLY A 456 -17.18 8.27 -10.85
CA GLY A 456 -15.95 7.59 -11.28
C GLY A 456 -16.19 6.53 -12.36
N TYR A 457 -15.17 5.74 -12.67
CA TYR A 457 -15.33 4.58 -13.53
C TYR A 457 -16.00 3.43 -12.75
N ASP A 458 -17.11 2.92 -13.29
CA ASP A 458 -17.83 1.81 -12.68
C ASP A 458 -17.16 0.47 -13.03
N HIS A 459 -16.47 -0.11 -12.04
CA HIS A 459 -15.71 -1.36 -12.20
C HIS A 459 -16.60 -2.54 -12.64
N LYS A 460 -17.83 -2.62 -12.13
CA LYS A 460 -18.78 -3.69 -12.46
C LYS A 460 -19.33 -3.55 -13.87
N ARG A 461 -19.71 -2.33 -14.25
CA ARG A 461 -20.21 -2.04 -15.60
C ARG A 461 -19.12 -2.24 -16.65
N LEU A 462 -17.87 -1.90 -16.34
CA LEU A 462 -16.74 -2.08 -17.24
C LEU A 462 -16.16 -3.50 -17.21
N GLY A 463 -16.43 -4.25 -16.13
CA GLY A 463 -15.89 -5.57 -15.85
C GLY A 463 -14.36 -5.61 -15.79
N ILE A 464 -13.70 -4.47 -15.58
CA ILE A 464 -12.25 -4.34 -15.87
C ILE A 464 -11.40 -5.33 -15.06
N THR A 465 -11.78 -5.58 -13.81
CA THR A 465 -11.07 -6.50 -12.92
C THR A 465 -11.14 -7.91 -13.48
N ALA A 466 -12.33 -8.36 -13.88
CA ALA A 466 -12.53 -9.68 -14.44
C ALA A 466 -11.88 -9.81 -15.84
N ARG A 467 -11.85 -8.74 -16.64
CA ARG A 467 -11.09 -8.69 -17.91
C ARG A 467 -9.59 -8.87 -17.67
N GLY A 468 -9.03 -8.21 -16.66
CA GLY A 468 -7.62 -8.38 -16.27
C GLY A 468 -7.29 -9.82 -15.89
N VAL A 469 -8.10 -10.41 -15.00
CA VAL A 469 -7.96 -11.82 -14.60
C VAL A 469 -8.03 -12.73 -15.83
N TRP A 470 -8.94 -12.44 -16.77
CA TRP A 470 -9.09 -13.21 -17.99
C TRP A 470 -7.85 -13.17 -18.90
N GLU A 471 -7.15 -12.04 -18.99
CA GLU A 471 -5.87 -11.96 -19.73
C GLU A 471 -4.81 -12.91 -19.14
N CYS A 472 -4.75 -13.04 -17.82
CA CYS A 472 -3.87 -13.99 -17.15
C CYS A 472 -4.28 -15.45 -17.41
N VAL A 473 -5.59 -15.74 -17.33
CA VAL A 473 -6.15 -17.06 -17.61
C VAL A 473 -5.83 -17.51 -19.04
N LYS A 474 -6.04 -16.63 -20.04
CA LYS A 474 -5.68 -16.91 -21.44
C LYS A 474 -4.22 -17.32 -21.56
N ARG A 475 -3.30 -16.61 -20.89
CA ARG A 475 -1.88 -16.97 -20.92
C ARG A 475 -1.61 -18.35 -20.33
N HIS A 476 -2.19 -18.68 -19.18
CA HIS A 476 -2.01 -20.00 -18.57
C HIS A 476 -2.45 -21.14 -19.50
N PHE A 477 -3.60 -21.00 -20.16
CA PHE A 477 -4.08 -22.02 -21.09
C PHE A 477 -3.24 -22.10 -22.37
N VAL A 478 -2.81 -20.96 -22.91
CA VAL A 478 -1.91 -20.92 -24.06
C VAL A 478 -0.57 -21.59 -23.75
N GLU A 479 -0.02 -21.39 -22.55
CA GLU A 479 1.19 -22.09 -22.07
C GLU A 479 0.97 -23.61 -21.87
N LEU A 480 -0.28 -24.04 -21.67
CA LEU A 480 -0.69 -25.45 -21.63
C LEU A 480 -1.04 -26.01 -23.02
N GLY A 481 -0.93 -25.19 -24.07
CA GLY A 481 -1.24 -25.57 -25.45
C GLY A 481 -2.74 -25.66 -25.76
N ARG A 482 -3.59 -24.97 -25.00
CA ARG A 482 -5.05 -24.94 -25.20
C ARG A 482 -5.53 -23.52 -25.52
N ASP A 483 -6.49 -23.42 -26.43
CA ASP A 483 -7.12 -22.16 -26.82
C ASP A 483 -8.57 -22.11 -26.33
N ILE A 484 -8.76 -21.58 -25.11
CA ILE A 484 -10.07 -21.49 -24.45
C ILE A 484 -11.04 -20.49 -25.13
N GLU A 485 -10.55 -19.69 -26.07
CA GLU A 485 -11.41 -18.83 -26.90
C GLU A 485 -12.10 -19.63 -28.02
N LYS A 486 -11.62 -20.85 -28.32
CA LYS A 486 -12.17 -21.72 -29.36
C LYS A 486 -12.68 -23.08 -28.86
N GLU A 487 -12.18 -23.55 -27.72
CA GLU A 487 -12.45 -24.88 -27.20
C GLU A 487 -13.24 -24.83 -25.88
N PRO A 488 -14.26 -25.68 -25.68
CA PRO A 488 -14.93 -25.84 -24.40
C PRO A 488 -14.00 -26.28 -23.26
N PHE A 489 -14.24 -25.77 -22.06
CA PHE A 489 -13.48 -26.10 -20.86
C PHE A 489 -14.34 -26.02 -19.59
N THR A 490 -13.97 -26.81 -18.58
CA THR A 490 -14.74 -27.00 -17.34
C THR A 490 -14.35 -26.00 -16.25
N VAL A 491 -15.34 -25.47 -15.53
CA VAL A 491 -15.13 -24.45 -14.50
C VAL A 491 -15.85 -24.82 -13.21
N VAL A 492 -15.16 -24.63 -12.08
CA VAL A 492 -15.77 -24.47 -10.76
C VAL A 492 -15.54 -23.05 -10.29
N GLY A 493 -16.57 -22.43 -9.71
CA GLY A 493 -16.56 -21.03 -9.37
C GLY A 493 -16.90 -20.72 -7.91
N VAL A 494 -16.27 -19.70 -7.34
CA VAL A 494 -16.67 -19.10 -6.05
C VAL A 494 -17.28 -17.73 -6.29
N GLY A 495 -18.58 -17.59 -6.07
CA GLY A 495 -19.34 -16.36 -6.30
C GLY A 495 -20.73 -16.60 -6.86
N SER A 496 -21.33 -15.54 -7.39
CA SER A 496 -22.67 -15.52 -7.97
C SER A 496 -22.72 -14.55 -9.16
N MET A 497 -23.69 -14.75 -10.07
CA MET A 497 -23.80 -13.95 -11.30
C MET A 497 -24.11 -12.47 -11.06
N ASP A 498 -24.66 -12.08 -9.91
CA ASP A 498 -24.84 -10.67 -9.52
C ASP A 498 -23.53 -10.00 -9.05
N GLY A 499 -22.46 -10.79 -8.84
CA GLY A 499 -21.16 -10.28 -8.43
C GLY A 499 -20.40 -9.59 -9.57
N ASP A 500 -19.59 -8.58 -9.23
CA ASP A 500 -18.74 -7.86 -10.18
C ASP A 500 -17.76 -8.80 -10.90
N VAL A 501 -16.85 -9.43 -10.15
CA VAL A 501 -15.79 -10.24 -10.73
C VAL A 501 -16.32 -11.58 -11.27
N PHE A 502 -17.18 -12.24 -10.50
CA PHE A 502 -17.73 -13.53 -10.89
C PHE A 502 -18.65 -13.43 -12.11
N GLY A 503 -19.63 -12.52 -12.05
CA GLY A 503 -20.64 -12.37 -13.10
C GLY A 503 -20.01 -12.00 -14.44
N ASN A 504 -19.12 -11.00 -14.45
CA ASN A 504 -18.37 -10.62 -15.64
C ASN A 504 -17.47 -11.76 -16.13
N GLY A 505 -16.72 -12.41 -15.24
CA GLY A 505 -15.82 -13.52 -15.54
C GLY A 505 -16.51 -14.67 -16.26
N MET A 506 -17.69 -15.06 -15.78
CA MET A 506 -18.47 -16.15 -16.35
C MET A 506 -19.16 -15.79 -17.67
N LEU A 507 -19.07 -14.55 -18.16
CA LEU A 507 -19.63 -14.13 -19.44
C LEU A 507 -18.59 -13.85 -20.53
N TYR A 508 -17.28 -13.97 -20.24
CA TYR A 508 -16.26 -13.70 -21.26
C TYR A 508 -16.14 -14.73 -22.35
N SER A 509 -16.52 -15.98 -22.09
CA SER A 509 -16.48 -17.03 -23.08
C SER A 509 -17.75 -17.86 -23.06
N GLN A 510 -18.31 -18.04 -24.26
CA GLN A 510 -19.41 -18.96 -24.52
C GLN A 510 -18.97 -20.41 -24.37
N ASN A 511 -17.66 -20.70 -24.37
CA ASN A 511 -17.10 -22.04 -24.25
C ASN A 511 -17.05 -22.56 -22.81
N ILE A 512 -17.42 -21.74 -21.81
CA ILE A 512 -17.41 -22.14 -20.40
C ILE A 512 -18.46 -23.22 -20.15
N ARG A 513 -18.03 -24.36 -19.62
CA ARG A 513 -18.87 -25.39 -18.99
C ARG A 513 -18.78 -25.23 -17.47
N LEU A 514 -19.67 -24.41 -16.90
CA LEU A 514 -19.70 -24.15 -15.46
C LEU A 514 -20.33 -25.34 -14.72
N LEU A 515 -19.48 -26.22 -14.17
CA LEU A 515 -19.93 -27.46 -13.53
C LEU A 515 -20.49 -27.23 -12.14
N ALA A 516 -19.94 -26.25 -11.42
CA ALA A 516 -20.45 -25.84 -10.13
C ALA A 516 -20.08 -24.41 -9.80
N ALA A 517 -20.89 -23.78 -8.95
CA ALA A 517 -20.54 -22.53 -8.31
C ALA A 517 -21.12 -22.46 -6.91
N PHE A 518 -20.49 -21.76 -5.98
CA PHE A 518 -21.06 -21.54 -4.66
C PHE A 518 -20.88 -20.11 -4.17
N SER A 519 -21.88 -19.61 -3.43
CA SER A 519 -21.90 -18.29 -2.81
C SER A 519 -22.04 -18.40 -1.29
N GLY A 520 -22.31 -17.28 -0.60
CA GLY A 520 -22.66 -17.31 0.83
C GLY A 520 -23.98 -18.03 1.11
N GLN A 521 -24.85 -18.20 0.11
CA GLN A 521 -26.22 -18.69 0.29
C GLN A 521 -26.50 -20.02 -0.42
N HIS A 522 -25.92 -20.24 -1.60
CA HIS A 522 -26.31 -21.34 -2.48
C HIS A 522 -25.10 -22.08 -3.06
N ILE A 523 -25.33 -23.34 -3.44
CA ILE A 523 -24.43 -24.18 -4.23
C ILE A 523 -25.19 -24.59 -5.50
N PHE A 524 -24.67 -24.20 -6.65
CA PHE A 524 -25.12 -24.56 -7.99
C PHE A 524 -24.30 -25.75 -8.50
N LEU A 525 -24.97 -26.75 -9.08
CA LEU A 525 -24.37 -27.92 -9.72
C LEU A 525 -25.00 -28.14 -11.10
N ASP A 526 -24.16 -28.38 -12.10
CA ASP A 526 -24.55 -28.79 -13.44
C ASP A 526 -23.51 -29.78 -14.01
N PRO A 527 -23.77 -31.10 -14.01
CA PRO A 527 -22.75 -32.08 -14.36
C PRO A 527 -22.35 -32.10 -15.84
N ASP A 528 -23.21 -31.62 -16.75
CA ASP A 528 -22.98 -31.60 -18.19
C ASP A 528 -23.64 -30.38 -18.87
N PRO A 529 -23.20 -29.15 -18.57
CA PRO A 529 -23.80 -27.95 -19.12
C PRO A 529 -23.52 -27.84 -20.63
N ASP A 530 -24.56 -27.55 -21.41
CA ASP A 530 -24.41 -27.09 -22.78
C ASP A 530 -23.86 -25.64 -22.76
N PRO A 531 -22.72 -25.36 -23.44
CA PRO A 531 -22.08 -24.05 -23.34
C PRO A 531 -22.99 -22.89 -23.79
N GLU A 532 -23.76 -23.06 -24.86
CA GLU A 532 -24.61 -22.01 -25.43
C GLU A 532 -25.87 -21.76 -24.59
N VAL A 533 -26.57 -22.83 -24.19
CA VAL A 533 -27.76 -22.73 -23.33
C VAL A 533 -27.39 -22.14 -21.98
N SER A 534 -26.34 -22.68 -21.34
CA SER A 534 -25.90 -22.20 -20.04
C SER A 534 -25.33 -20.79 -20.08
N TYR A 535 -24.72 -20.34 -21.20
CA TYR A 535 -24.29 -18.95 -21.38
C TYR A 535 -25.47 -17.99 -21.43
N ARG A 536 -26.51 -18.30 -22.22
CA ARG A 536 -27.71 -17.46 -22.30
C ARG A 536 -28.38 -17.31 -20.94
N GLU A 537 -28.45 -18.39 -20.18
CA GLU A 537 -29.05 -18.37 -18.84
C GLU A 537 -28.19 -17.59 -17.83
N ARG A 538 -26.86 -17.78 -17.83
CA ARG A 538 -25.94 -16.97 -17.03
C ARG A 538 -26.07 -15.48 -17.35
N ARG A 539 -26.21 -15.12 -18.63
CA ARG A 539 -26.41 -13.73 -19.06
C ARG A 539 -27.74 -13.17 -18.54
N ARG A 540 -28.84 -13.92 -18.68
CA ARG A 540 -30.14 -13.53 -18.10
C ARG A 540 -30.03 -13.28 -16.60
N LEU A 541 -29.33 -14.16 -15.89
CA LEU A 541 -29.14 -14.06 -14.44
C LEU A 541 -28.28 -12.84 -14.06
N TYR A 542 -27.22 -12.54 -14.82
CA TYR A 542 -26.38 -11.35 -14.63
C TYR A 542 -27.18 -10.04 -14.80
N ASP A 543 -28.04 -9.99 -15.83
CA ASP A 543 -28.84 -8.81 -16.15
C ASP A 543 -30.03 -8.61 -15.19
N LEU A 544 -30.38 -9.63 -14.38
CA LEU A 544 -31.46 -9.57 -13.40
C LEU A 544 -30.99 -8.91 -12.09
N PRO A 545 -31.53 -7.73 -11.70
CA PRO A 545 -31.09 -7.04 -10.49
C PRO A 545 -31.37 -7.83 -9.21
N GLY A 546 -30.35 -8.01 -8.37
CA GLY A 546 -30.47 -8.72 -7.09
C GLY A 546 -30.65 -10.24 -7.24
N SER A 547 -30.30 -10.79 -8.39
CA SER A 547 -30.39 -12.23 -8.66
C SER A 547 -29.49 -13.06 -7.75
N SER A 548 -29.83 -14.32 -7.63
CA SER A 548 -29.08 -15.34 -6.92
C SER A 548 -29.08 -16.65 -7.72
N TRP A 549 -28.30 -17.64 -7.30
CA TRP A 549 -28.37 -18.96 -7.92
C TRP A 549 -29.77 -19.59 -7.88
N ALA A 550 -30.61 -19.23 -6.91
CA ALA A 550 -31.98 -19.73 -6.83
C ALA A 550 -32.88 -19.24 -7.98
N ASP A 551 -32.48 -18.17 -8.67
CA ASP A 551 -33.21 -17.65 -9.82
C ASP A 551 -32.80 -18.32 -11.14
N TYR A 552 -31.82 -19.24 -11.14
CA TYR A 552 -31.38 -19.98 -12.33
C TYR A 552 -32.48 -20.90 -12.84
N ASP A 553 -32.78 -20.86 -14.15
CA ASP A 553 -33.83 -21.68 -14.75
C ASP A 553 -33.44 -23.16 -14.69
N HIS A 554 -34.18 -23.94 -13.89
CA HIS A 554 -34.00 -25.37 -13.74
C HIS A 554 -34.08 -26.15 -15.07
N ARG A 555 -34.73 -25.60 -16.10
CA ARG A 555 -34.81 -26.23 -17.44
C ARG A 555 -33.50 -26.14 -18.22
N ALA A 556 -32.63 -25.20 -17.86
CA ALA A 556 -31.31 -25.02 -18.46
C ALA A 556 -30.22 -25.88 -17.79
N ILE A 557 -30.50 -26.47 -16.62
CA ILE A 557 -29.58 -27.34 -15.87
C ILE A 557 -29.65 -28.75 -16.44
N SER A 558 -28.49 -29.38 -16.67
CA SER A 558 -28.46 -30.78 -17.15
C SER A 558 -29.00 -31.77 -16.11
N ALA A 559 -29.30 -32.99 -16.58
CA ALA A 559 -29.88 -34.04 -15.75
C ALA A 559 -28.96 -34.40 -14.57
N GLY A 560 -29.48 -34.26 -13.34
CA GLY A 560 -28.75 -34.53 -12.11
C GLY A 560 -28.07 -33.31 -11.48
N GLY A 561 -28.15 -32.13 -12.11
CA GLY A 561 -27.78 -30.86 -11.51
C GLY A 561 -28.90 -30.26 -10.65
N GLY A 562 -28.62 -29.11 -10.03
CA GLY A 562 -29.58 -28.37 -9.21
C GLY A 562 -28.95 -27.22 -8.44
N VAL A 563 -29.81 -26.46 -7.76
CA VAL A 563 -29.41 -25.37 -6.86
C VAL A 563 -29.83 -25.74 -5.45
N PHE A 564 -28.89 -25.68 -4.52
CA PHE A 564 -29.07 -26.09 -3.13
C PHE A 564 -28.69 -24.95 -2.20
N ARG A 565 -29.31 -24.90 -1.02
CA ARG A 565 -28.86 -23.98 0.03
C ARG A 565 -27.52 -24.45 0.61
N ARG A 566 -26.61 -23.52 0.87
CA ARG A 566 -25.29 -23.82 1.46
C ARG A 566 -25.39 -24.34 2.90
N ASP A 567 -26.43 -23.97 3.64
CA ASP A 567 -26.69 -24.43 5.01
C ASP A 567 -27.48 -25.76 5.08
N ALA A 568 -27.74 -26.40 3.93
CA ALA A 568 -28.41 -27.69 3.90
C ALA A 568 -27.54 -28.77 4.54
N LYS A 569 -28.12 -29.52 5.49
CA LYS A 569 -27.47 -30.64 6.16
C LYS A 569 -27.32 -31.89 5.28
N ASP A 570 -28.10 -31.95 4.20
CA ASP A 570 -28.14 -33.10 3.29
C ASP A 570 -28.47 -32.62 1.88
N ILE A 571 -27.49 -32.70 0.99
CA ILE A 571 -27.57 -32.35 -0.44
C ILE A 571 -27.44 -33.63 -1.25
N PRO A 572 -28.48 -34.07 -1.98
CA PRO A 572 -28.42 -35.30 -2.77
C PRO A 572 -27.46 -35.13 -3.96
N LEU A 573 -26.58 -36.11 -4.16
CA LEU A 573 -25.64 -36.14 -5.27
C LEU A 573 -26.10 -37.16 -6.32
N ALA A 574 -26.48 -36.68 -7.50
CA ALA A 574 -26.87 -37.53 -8.62
C ALA A 574 -25.68 -38.39 -9.15
N PRO A 575 -25.92 -39.51 -9.85
CA PRO A 575 -24.84 -40.38 -10.34
C PRO A 575 -23.75 -39.67 -11.17
N PRO A 576 -24.08 -38.76 -12.12
CA PRO A 576 -23.06 -38.02 -12.87
C PRO A 576 -22.16 -37.15 -11.99
N VAL A 577 -22.75 -36.41 -11.03
CA VAL A 577 -22.02 -35.57 -10.07
C VAL A 577 -21.10 -36.42 -9.20
N ARG A 578 -21.57 -37.58 -8.71
CA ARG A 578 -20.75 -38.50 -7.93
C ARG A 578 -19.56 -39.06 -8.72
N ALA A 579 -19.77 -39.35 -10.00
CA ALA A 579 -18.71 -39.86 -10.87
C ALA A 579 -17.62 -38.80 -11.09
N TRP A 580 -18.02 -37.55 -11.36
CA TRP A 580 -17.08 -36.43 -11.51
C TRP A 580 -16.30 -36.12 -10.23
N LEU A 581 -16.98 -36.06 -9.08
CA LEU A 581 -16.35 -35.77 -7.79
C LEU A 581 -15.57 -36.98 -7.21
N GLY A 582 -15.73 -38.17 -7.79
CA GLY A 582 -15.07 -39.39 -7.31
C GLY A 582 -15.59 -39.90 -5.97
N VAL A 583 -16.87 -39.65 -5.64
CA VAL A 583 -17.46 -40.00 -4.32
C VAL A 583 -18.51 -41.10 -4.41
N ARG A 584 -18.60 -41.91 -3.35
CA ARG A 584 -19.60 -43.00 -3.24
C ARG A 584 -20.88 -42.60 -2.50
N HIS A 585 -20.81 -41.56 -1.66
CA HIS A 585 -21.93 -41.08 -0.85
C HIS A 585 -23.06 -40.57 -1.73
N ARG A 586 -24.31 -40.90 -1.39
CA ARG A 586 -25.50 -40.44 -2.13
C ARG A 586 -25.91 -39.01 -1.77
N SER A 587 -25.40 -38.49 -0.67
CA SER A 587 -25.61 -37.12 -0.22
C SER A 587 -24.45 -36.65 0.66
N VAL A 588 -24.33 -35.34 0.85
CA VAL A 588 -23.31 -34.67 1.67
C VAL A 588 -23.89 -33.37 2.24
N ASP A 589 -23.35 -32.84 3.33
CA ASP A 589 -23.70 -31.49 3.79
C ASP A 589 -23.09 -30.40 2.88
N GLY A 590 -23.56 -29.16 3.03
CA GLY A 590 -23.08 -28.04 2.22
C GLY A 590 -21.57 -27.79 2.37
N GLU A 591 -21.03 -27.85 3.59
CA GLU A 591 -19.60 -27.65 3.84
C GLU A 591 -18.74 -28.74 3.22
N GLY A 592 -19.15 -30.01 3.34
CA GLY A 592 -18.50 -31.14 2.68
C GLY A 592 -18.55 -31.02 1.16
N LEU A 593 -19.67 -30.57 0.59
CA LEU A 593 -19.78 -30.32 -0.85
C LEU A 593 -18.82 -29.23 -1.30
N VAL A 594 -18.70 -28.11 -0.58
CA VAL A 594 -17.74 -27.06 -0.93
C VAL A 594 -16.30 -27.59 -0.98
N ARG A 595 -15.88 -28.42 0.00
CA ARG A 595 -14.54 -29.04 -0.01
C ARG A 595 -14.34 -29.94 -1.25
N LEU A 596 -15.36 -30.72 -1.62
CA LEU A 596 -15.32 -31.57 -2.82
C LEU A 596 -15.21 -30.75 -4.11
N LEU A 597 -15.93 -29.63 -4.18
CA LEU A 597 -15.90 -28.72 -5.34
C LEU A 597 -14.55 -28.01 -5.48
N LEU A 598 -13.97 -27.53 -4.37
CA LEU A 598 -12.64 -26.92 -4.37
C LEU A 598 -11.56 -27.89 -4.85
N THR A 599 -11.69 -29.18 -4.51
CA THR A 599 -10.73 -30.22 -4.91
C THR A 599 -11.12 -30.96 -6.20
N ALA A 600 -12.21 -30.57 -6.87
CA ALA A 600 -12.70 -31.27 -8.05
C ALA A 600 -11.72 -31.20 -9.24
N PRO A 601 -11.64 -32.25 -10.08
CA PRO A 601 -10.87 -32.17 -11.32
C PRO A 601 -11.62 -31.27 -12.32
N VAL A 602 -11.03 -30.12 -12.63
CA VAL A 602 -11.55 -29.15 -13.61
C VAL A 602 -10.43 -28.43 -14.33
N ASP A 603 -10.75 -27.77 -15.44
CA ASP A 603 -9.78 -26.96 -16.16
C ASP A 603 -9.47 -25.66 -15.42
N LEU A 604 -10.50 -25.01 -14.86
CA LEU A 604 -10.38 -23.70 -14.21
C LEU A 604 -11.14 -23.67 -12.86
N LEU A 605 -10.45 -23.25 -11.81
CA LEU A 605 -11.06 -22.78 -10.57
C LEU A 605 -11.08 -21.24 -10.56
N TRP A 606 -12.27 -20.65 -10.60
CA TRP A 606 -12.45 -19.19 -10.65
C TRP A 606 -12.89 -18.63 -9.30
N LEU A 607 -12.06 -17.79 -8.68
CA LEU A 607 -12.38 -17.13 -7.42
C LEU A 607 -12.91 -15.72 -7.69
N GLY A 608 -14.23 -15.54 -7.62
CA GLY A 608 -14.88 -14.22 -7.73
C GLY A 608 -15.53 -13.73 -6.43
N GLY A 609 -15.46 -14.50 -5.35
CA GLY A 609 -16.00 -14.19 -4.03
C GLY A 609 -14.92 -14.11 -2.95
N ILE A 610 -15.19 -13.36 -1.89
CA ILE A 610 -14.25 -13.12 -0.78
C ILE A 610 -14.15 -14.37 0.11
N GLY A 611 -12.95 -14.64 0.63
CA GLY A 611 -12.68 -15.68 1.62
C GLY A 611 -11.40 -16.45 1.31
N THR A 612 -10.71 -16.96 2.33
CA THR A 612 -9.50 -17.78 2.15
C THR A 612 -9.87 -19.26 2.19
N TYR A 613 -10.03 -19.82 1.00
CA TYR A 613 -10.50 -21.19 0.77
C TYR A 613 -9.37 -22.22 0.69
N VAL A 614 -8.15 -21.78 0.43
CA VAL A 614 -7.00 -22.67 0.27
C VAL A 614 -5.81 -22.17 1.09
N LYS A 615 -5.17 -23.08 1.83
CA LYS A 615 -3.94 -22.82 2.59
C LYS A 615 -2.83 -23.81 2.22
N GLY A 616 -1.63 -23.62 2.73
CA GLY A 616 -0.58 -24.64 2.72
C GLY A 616 -0.88 -25.74 3.74
N SER A 617 -0.41 -26.96 3.48
CA SER A 617 -0.58 -28.09 4.42
C SER A 617 0.12 -27.89 5.77
N ALA A 618 1.16 -27.05 5.83
CA ALA A 618 1.89 -26.70 7.05
C ALA A 618 1.19 -25.64 7.92
N GLU A 619 0.21 -24.91 7.38
CA GLU A 619 -0.54 -23.89 8.11
C GLU A 619 -1.72 -24.53 8.86
N SER A 620 -2.02 -24.08 10.08
CA SER A 620 -3.29 -24.48 10.72
C SER A 620 -4.44 -23.64 10.17
N HIS A 621 -5.69 -24.08 10.36
CA HIS A 621 -6.85 -23.26 9.99
C HIS A 621 -6.92 -21.97 10.82
N GLU A 622 -6.50 -22.04 12.09
CA GLU A 622 -6.54 -20.92 13.03
C GLU A 622 -5.58 -19.80 12.63
N ASP A 623 -4.41 -20.16 12.08
CA ASP A 623 -3.36 -19.20 11.66
C ASP A 623 -3.79 -18.33 10.46
N VAL A 624 -4.73 -18.79 9.63
CA VAL A 624 -5.17 -18.09 8.41
C VAL A 624 -6.01 -16.84 8.72
N GLY A 625 -6.67 -16.78 9.88
CA GLY A 625 -7.45 -15.62 10.31
C GLY A 625 -8.85 -15.45 9.69
N ASP A 626 -9.29 -16.34 8.79
CA ASP A 626 -10.63 -16.35 8.19
C ASP A 626 -11.54 -17.45 8.77
N ARG A 627 -11.97 -17.27 10.01
CA ARG A 627 -12.76 -18.30 10.74
C ARG A 627 -14.04 -18.74 10.03
N ALA A 628 -14.64 -17.86 9.22
CA ALA A 628 -15.88 -18.17 8.51
C ALA A 628 -15.72 -19.29 7.46
N ASN A 629 -14.49 -19.52 6.99
CA ASN A 629 -14.19 -20.55 5.99
C ASN A 629 -13.36 -21.71 6.54
N ASP A 630 -13.09 -21.78 7.85
CA ASP A 630 -12.31 -22.88 8.45
C ASP A 630 -12.93 -24.25 8.11
N ALA A 631 -14.26 -24.35 8.19
CA ALA A 631 -15.00 -25.56 7.89
C ALA A 631 -15.10 -25.90 6.39
N VAL A 632 -14.53 -25.12 5.48
CA VAL A 632 -14.50 -25.47 4.05
C VAL A 632 -13.11 -25.39 3.43
N ARG A 633 -12.12 -24.88 4.17
CA ARG A 633 -10.77 -24.67 3.69
C ARG A 633 -10.07 -25.98 3.40
N VAL A 634 -9.31 -26.02 2.30
CA VAL A 634 -8.53 -27.17 1.84
C VAL A 634 -7.06 -26.80 1.69
N ASP A 635 -6.20 -27.80 1.51
CA ASP A 635 -4.78 -27.58 1.27
C ASP A 635 -4.49 -27.45 -0.24
N GLY A 636 -3.50 -26.63 -0.62
CA GLY A 636 -3.11 -26.41 -2.01
C GLY A 636 -2.73 -27.70 -2.74
N ILE A 637 -2.13 -28.66 -2.03
CA ILE A 637 -1.76 -29.98 -2.55
C ILE A 637 -2.98 -30.85 -2.92
N GLN A 638 -4.17 -30.53 -2.40
CA GLN A 638 -5.40 -31.30 -2.67
C GLN A 638 -6.12 -30.82 -3.93
N LEU A 639 -5.74 -29.67 -4.48
CA LEU A 639 -6.38 -29.11 -5.66
C LEU A 639 -6.04 -29.91 -6.91
N ARG A 640 -7.06 -30.12 -7.75
CA ARG A 640 -6.95 -30.83 -9.04
C ARG A 640 -7.32 -29.98 -10.24
N ALA A 641 -7.52 -28.67 -10.03
CA ALA A 641 -7.71 -27.72 -11.12
C ALA A 641 -6.42 -27.59 -11.93
N ALA A 642 -6.50 -27.43 -13.26
CA ALA A 642 -5.31 -27.15 -14.07
C ALA A 642 -4.84 -25.69 -13.90
N VAL A 643 -5.79 -24.76 -13.87
CA VAL A 643 -5.58 -23.32 -13.70
C VAL A 643 -6.44 -22.80 -12.54
N VAL A 644 -5.89 -21.92 -11.73
CA VAL A 644 -6.63 -21.13 -10.73
C VAL A 644 -6.56 -19.66 -11.14
N ALA A 645 -7.70 -18.98 -11.08
CA ALA A 645 -7.81 -17.55 -11.33
C ALA A 645 -8.26 -16.82 -10.07
N GLU A 646 -7.41 -15.96 -9.52
CA GLU A 646 -7.70 -15.19 -8.31
C GLU A 646 -8.27 -13.82 -8.64
N GLY A 647 -9.56 -13.79 -9.00
CA GLY A 647 -10.27 -12.53 -9.25
C GLY A 647 -10.65 -11.76 -7.98
N ALA A 648 -10.95 -12.47 -6.89
CA ALA A 648 -11.12 -11.89 -5.57
C ALA A 648 -9.79 -11.86 -4.81
N ASN A 649 -9.68 -10.96 -3.82
CA ASN A 649 -8.50 -10.91 -2.95
C ASN A 649 -8.52 -12.07 -1.93
N LEU A 650 -7.33 -12.55 -1.57
CA LEU A 650 -7.09 -13.49 -0.48
C LEU A 650 -7.84 -14.83 -0.60
N GLY A 651 -8.04 -15.31 -1.83
CA GLY A 651 -8.58 -16.65 -2.08
C GLY A 651 -7.71 -17.77 -1.51
N PHE A 652 -6.40 -17.55 -1.56
CA PHE A 652 -5.35 -18.44 -1.09
C PHE A 652 -4.44 -17.75 -0.07
N THR A 653 -3.89 -18.51 0.88
CA THR A 653 -2.64 -18.09 1.54
C THR A 653 -1.49 -18.19 0.54
N GLN A 654 -0.40 -17.45 0.78
CA GLN A 654 0.76 -17.51 -0.09
C GLN A 654 1.39 -18.92 -0.14
N GLN A 655 1.44 -19.63 1.00
CA GLN A 655 1.91 -21.02 1.02
C GLN A 655 0.98 -21.95 0.22
N GLY A 656 -0.34 -21.75 0.28
CA GLY A 656 -1.29 -22.52 -0.54
C GLY A 656 -1.08 -22.33 -2.04
N ARG A 657 -0.75 -21.10 -2.49
CA ARG A 657 -0.39 -20.84 -3.90
C ARG A 657 0.88 -21.58 -4.30
N VAL A 658 1.91 -21.51 -3.46
CA VAL A 658 3.20 -22.16 -3.71
C VAL A 658 3.02 -23.67 -3.78
N GLU A 659 2.29 -24.27 -2.82
CA GLU A 659 2.02 -25.71 -2.78
C GLU A 659 1.27 -26.20 -4.03
N PHE A 660 0.22 -25.48 -4.46
CA PHE A 660 -0.49 -25.80 -5.70
C PHE A 660 0.40 -25.67 -6.95
N ALA A 661 1.22 -24.62 -7.01
CA ALA A 661 2.13 -24.40 -8.13
C ALA A 661 3.25 -25.45 -8.21
N LEU A 662 3.77 -25.92 -7.07
CA LEU A 662 4.72 -27.02 -6.98
C LEU A 662 4.11 -28.34 -7.46
N GLY A 663 2.80 -28.54 -7.25
CA GLY A 663 2.03 -29.65 -7.81
C GLY A 663 1.79 -29.58 -9.33
N GLY A 664 2.29 -28.53 -10.01
CA GLY A 664 2.15 -28.33 -11.45
C GLY A 664 0.95 -27.47 -11.86
N GLY A 665 0.13 -27.04 -10.90
CA GLY A 665 -0.98 -26.11 -11.11
C GLY A 665 -0.52 -24.74 -11.62
N ARG A 666 -1.35 -24.06 -12.41
CA ARG A 666 -1.06 -22.70 -12.91
C ARG A 666 -1.83 -21.67 -12.07
N ILE A 667 -1.09 -20.82 -11.38
CA ILE A 667 -1.62 -19.75 -10.51
C ILE A 667 -0.61 -18.60 -10.46
N ASN A 668 -1.10 -17.35 -10.41
CA ASN A 668 -0.32 -16.18 -10.00
C ASN A 668 -0.83 -15.68 -8.64
N THR A 669 -0.31 -14.58 -8.13
CA THR A 669 -0.93 -13.91 -6.98
C THR A 669 -2.16 -13.11 -7.42
N ASP A 670 -3.14 -13.01 -6.52
CA ASP A 670 -4.31 -12.12 -6.68
C ASP A 670 -3.93 -10.68 -7.03
N ALA A 671 -2.87 -10.15 -6.41
CA ALA A 671 -2.33 -8.81 -6.66
C ALA A 671 -1.94 -8.59 -8.13
N LEU A 672 -1.54 -9.65 -8.85
CA LEU A 672 -1.25 -9.61 -10.28
C LEU A 672 -2.52 -9.85 -11.10
N ASP A 673 -3.26 -10.92 -10.82
CA ASP A 673 -4.44 -11.33 -11.60
C ASP A 673 -5.54 -10.25 -11.61
N ASN A 674 -5.83 -9.63 -10.47
CA ASN A 674 -6.89 -8.62 -10.32
C ASN A 674 -6.38 -7.16 -10.35
N SER A 675 -5.12 -6.96 -10.77
CA SER A 675 -4.45 -5.66 -10.77
C SER A 675 -5.18 -4.57 -11.58
N ALA A 676 -5.86 -4.98 -12.66
CA ALA A 676 -6.60 -4.10 -13.56
C ALA A 676 -7.65 -3.22 -12.85
N GLY A 677 -8.26 -3.73 -11.76
CA GLY A 677 -9.17 -2.92 -10.96
C GLY A 677 -8.46 -1.76 -10.27
N VAL A 678 -7.31 -2.03 -9.64
CA VAL A 678 -6.53 -1.01 -8.93
C VAL A 678 -5.90 0.00 -9.89
N ASP A 679 -5.47 -0.46 -11.06
CA ASP A 679 -4.92 0.37 -12.14
C ASP A 679 -5.96 1.31 -12.76
N LEU A 680 -7.18 0.83 -13.05
CA LEU A 680 -8.28 1.69 -13.52
C LEU A 680 -8.56 2.85 -12.56
N SER A 681 -8.57 2.57 -11.25
CA SER A 681 -8.76 3.63 -10.24
C SER A 681 -7.59 4.62 -10.20
N ASP A 682 -6.36 4.21 -10.54
CA ASP A 682 -5.20 5.10 -10.62
C ASP A 682 -5.31 6.04 -11.82
N HIS A 683 -5.68 5.51 -12.99
CA HIS A 683 -6.02 6.31 -14.16
C HIS A 683 -7.17 7.29 -13.88
N GLU A 684 -8.23 6.88 -13.17
CA GLU A 684 -9.32 7.77 -12.79
C GLU A 684 -8.83 8.99 -12.00
N VAL A 685 -8.06 8.76 -10.93
CA VAL A 685 -7.55 9.82 -10.05
C VAL A 685 -6.62 10.77 -10.83
N ASN A 686 -5.68 10.23 -11.61
CA ASN A 686 -4.74 11.03 -12.39
C ASN A 686 -5.43 11.82 -13.52
N LEU A 687 -6.46 11.27 -14.16
CA LEU A 687 -7.28 12.02 -15.12
C LEU A 687 -8.09 13.12 -14.44
N LYS A 688 -8.64 12.89 -13.25
CA LYS A 688 -9.35 13.92 -12.48
C LYS A 688 -8.41 15.04 -12.03
N ILE A 689 -7.19 14.73 -11.60
CA ILE A 689 -6.17 15.74 -11.29
C ILE A 689 -5.85 16.59 -12.53
N LEU A 690 -5.54 15.95 -13.67
CA LEU A 690 -5.22 16.67 -14.90
C LEU A 690 -6.38 17.53 -15.40
N THR A 691 -7.60 17.00 -15.37
CA THR A 691 -8.79 17.77 -15.78
C THR A 691 -9.13 18.88 -14.79
N GLY A 692 -8.85 18.70 -13.50
CA GLY A 692 -8.90 19.77 -12.50
C GLY A 692 -7.95 20.92 -12.85
N LEU A 693 -6.71 20.61 -13.25
CA LEU A 693 -5.74 21.59 -13.74
C LEU A 693 -6.26 22.33 -14.99
N LEU A 694 -6.78 21.59 -15.99
CA LEU A 694 -7.32 22.20 -17.22
C LEU A 694 -8.50 23.14 -16.93
N ARG A 695 -9.35 22.80 -15.96
CA ARG A 695 -10.44 23.66 -15.52
C ARG A 695 -9.93 24.92 -14.82
N ALA A 696 -8.93 24.79 -13.96
CA ALA A 696 -8.31 25.95 -13.29
C ALA A 696 -7.66 26.91 -14.31
N GLN A 697 -7.14 26.38 -15.43
CA GLN A 697 -6.60 27.16 -16.54
C GLN A 697 -7.67 27.72 -17.51
N GLY A 698 -8.95 27.35 -17.33
CA GLY A 698 -10.03 27.74 -18.22
C GLY A 698 -10.02 27.07 -19.61
N THR A 699 -9.17 26.06 -19.83
CA THR A 699 -9.05 25.34 -21.11
C THR A 699 -10.03 24.18 -21.25
N LEU A 700 -10.61 23.73 -20.14
CA LEU A 700 -11.74 22.81 -20.09
C LEU A 700 -12.93 23.49 -19.42
N GLY A 701 -14.13 23.27 -19.95
CA GLY A 701 -15.36 23.88 -19.45
C GLY A 701 -15.79 23.43 -18.04
N GLY A 702 -17.06 23.62 -17.71
CA GLY A 702 -17.64 23.21 -16.42
C GLY A 702 -17.55 21.71 -16.15
N ARG A 703 -18.06 21.28 -14.98
CA ARG A 703 -18.01 19.88 -14.52
C ARG A 703 -18.57 18.90 -15.57
N GLU A 704 -19.66 19.25 -16.24
CA GLU A 704 -20.27 18.42 -17.30
C GLU A 704 -19.34 18.18 -18.51
N ALA A 705 -18.50 19.15 -18.88
CA ALA A 705 -17.53 18.97 -19.96
C ALA A 705 -16.42 18.00 -19.53
N ARG A 706 -15.99 18.07 -18.27
CA ARG A 706 -15.03 17.13 -17.67
C ARG A 706 -15.59 15.72 -17.62
N ASP A 707 -16.82 15.55 -17.14
CA ASP A 707 -17.45 14.23 -17.02
C ASP A 707 -17.66 13.58 -18.40
N ARG A 708 -18.06 14.36 -19.42
CA ARG A 708 -18.14 13.89 -20.81
C ARG A 708 -16.79 13.45 -21.36
N LEU A 709 -15.71 14.21 -21.08
CA LEU A 709 -14.36 13.83 -21.48
C LEU A 709 -13.95 12.51 -20.82
N LEU A 710 -14.13 12.35 -19.51
CA LEU A 710 -13.81 11.10 -18.81
C LEU A 710 -14.55 9.89 -19.41
N ALA A 711 -15.83 10.06 -19.74
CA ALA A 711 -16.62 9.03 -20.40
C ALA A 711 -16.08 8.68 -21.80
N GLU A 712 -15.66 9.67 -22.58
CA GLU A 712 -15.02 9.46 -23.90
C GLU A 712 -13.70 8.69 -23.79
N LEU A 713 -12.90 8.95 -22.75
CA LEU A 713 -11.59 8.31 -22.56
C LEU A 713 -11.65 6.86 -22.08
N THR A 714 -12.83 6.38 -21.64
CA THR A 714 -13.01 5.08 -20.99
C THR A 714 -12.41 3.91 -21.77
N GLY A 715 -12.63 3.86 -23.09
CA GLY A 715 -12.12 2.77 -23.95
C GLY A 715 -10.59 2.72 -23.95
N SER A 716 -9.95 3.85 -24.26
CA SER A 716 -8.49 3.98 -24.28
C SER A 716 -7.85 3.68 -22.92
N VAL A 717 -8.50 4.06 -21.81
CA VAL A 717 -8.03 3.73 -20.46
C VAL A 717 -8.12 2.22 -20.21
N CYS A 718 -9.25 1.59 -20.52
CA CYS A 718 -9.40 0.13 -20.37
C CYS A 718 -8.34 -0.63 -21.18
N ASP A 719 -8.06 -0.19 -22.40
CA ASP A 719 -7.04 -0.83 -23.25
C ASP A 719 -5.62 -0.63 -22.71
N SER A 720 -5.35 0.49 -22.03
CA SER A 720 -4.07 0.73 -21.36
C SER A 720 -3.90 -0.21 -20.16
N VAL A 721 -4.93 -0.27 -19.31
CA VAL A 721 -4.95 -1.10 -18.11
C VAL A 721 -4.78 -2.59 -18.44
N LEU A 722 -5.47 -3.08 -19.47
CA LEU A 722 -5.34 -4.49 -19.88
C LEU A 722 -3.98 -4.80 -20.50
N ARG A 723 -3.37 -3.84 -21.21
CA ARG A 723 -2.01 -4.00 -21.73
C ARG A 723 -0.99 -4.09 -20.60
N ASP A 724 -1.11 -3.28 -19.55
CA ASP A 724 -0.24 -3.33 -18.37
C ASP A 724 -0.42 -4.66 -17.60
N ASN A 725 -1.67 -5.08 -17.36
CA ASN A 725 -1.94 -6.38 -16.75
C ASN A 725 -1.36 -7.56 -17.57
N ALA A 726 -1.53 -7.51 -18.90
CA ALA A 726 -0.97 -8.52 -19.81
C ALA A 726 0.57 -8.49 -19.88
N SER A 727 1.23 -7.34 -19.75
CA SER A 727 2.71 -7.28 -19.71
C SER A 727 3.25 -7.86 -18.41
N GLN A 728 2.62 -7.57 -17.27
CA GLN A 728 3.03 -8.12 -15.98
C GLN A 728 2.91 -9.65 -15.92
N SER A 729 1.81 -10.20 -16.41
CA SER A 729 1.65 -11.65 -16.54
C SER A 729 2.71 -12.28 -17.48
N LEU A 730 3.17 -11.53 -18.49
CA LEU A 730 4.21 -12.01 -19.42
C LEU A 730 5.56 -12.00 -18.72
N ALA A 731 5.86 -10.96 -17.95
CA ALA A 731 7.07 -10.82 -17.16
C ALA A 731 7.29 -12.04 -16.26
N ILE A 732 6.27 -12.50 -15.54
CA ILE A 732 6.34 -13.71 -14.70
C ILE A 732 6.62 -14.97 -15.52
N SER A 733 6.08 -15.03 -16.72
CA SER A 733 6.27 -16.17 -17.61
C SER A 733 7.71 -16.21 -18.15
N LEU A 734 8.25 -15.06 -18.52
CA LEU A 734 9.66 -14.92 -18.92
C LEU A 734 10.61 -15.15 -17.74
N ASP A 735 10.29 -14.65 -16.55
CA ASP A 735 11.10 -14.86 -15.35
C ASP A 735 11.10 -16.31 -14.89
N ARG A 736 9.99 -17.05 -15.10
CA ARG A 736 9.99 -18.49 -14.91
C ARG A 736 11.00 -19.17 -15.82
N GLU A 737 11.02 -18.83 -17.11
CA GLU A 737 11.99 -19.39 -18.06
C GLU A 737 13.44 -19.01 -17.70
N ARG A 738 13.68 -17.76 -17.28
CA ARG A 738 14.99 -17.32 -16.78
C ARG A 738 15.41 -18.07 -15.53
N CYS A 739 14.52 -18.23 -14.56
CA CYS A 739 14.78 -18.90 -13.29
C CYS A 739 15.09 -20.40 -13.50
N LEU A 740 14.42 -21.04 -14.47
CA LEU A 740 14.74 -22.42 -14.87
C LEU A 740 16.12 -22.54 -15.51
N ARG A 741 16.61 -21.51 -16.21
CA ARG A 741 17.98 -21.46 -16.77
C ARG A 741 19.01 -21.19 -15.68
N ASP A 742 18.79 -20.18 -14.85
CA ASP A 742 19.62 -19.86 -13.70
C ASP A 742 18.80 -19.20 -12.58
N VAL A 743 18.70 -19.91 -11.45
CA VAL A 743 17.99 -19.45 -10.25
C VAL A 743 18.82 -18.46 -9.42
N GLU A 744 20.15 -18.41 -9.61
CA GLU A 744 21.05 -17.66 -8.74
C GLU A 744 20.75 -16.15 -8.70
N PRO A 745 20.53 -15.46 -9.84
CA PRO A 745 20.22 -14.03 -9.81
C PRO A 745 18.94 -13.70 -9.03
N PHE A 746 17.94 -14.59 -9.05
CA PHE A 746 16.69 -14.38 -8.32
C PHE A 746 16.87 -14.55 -6.80
N LEU A 747 17.66 -15.54 -6.37
CA LEU A 747 17.99 -15.74 -4.95
C LEU A 747 18.88 -14.63 -4.43
N GLU A 748 19.87 -14.19 -5.22
CA GLU A 748 20.72 -13.05 -4.89
C GLU A 748 19.90 -11.76 -4.75
N LEU A 749 18.96 -11.52 -5.67
CA LEU A 749 18.04 -10.38 -5.56
C LEU A 749 17.20 -10.45 -4.27
N ALA A 750 16.64 -11.61 -3.94
CA ALA A 750 15.85 -11.78 -2.72
C ALA A 750 16.68 -11.52 -1.45
N GLU A 751 17.92 -12.01 -1.39
CA GLU A 751 18.86 -11.74 -0.29
C GLU A 751 19.17 -10.24 -0.18
N ARG A 752 19.37 -9.54 -1.30
CA ARG A 752 19.62 -8.08 -1.30
C ARG A 752 18.39 -7.29 -0.85
N LEU A 753 17.19 -7.66 -1.30
CA LEU A 753 15.94 -7.02 -0.89
C LEU A 753 15.66 -7.20 0.61
N GLU A 754 15.97 -8.37 1.15
CA GLU A 754 15.87 -8.67 2.58
C GLU A 754 16.88 -7.86 3.39
N ASN A 755 18.14 -7.80 2.97
CA ASN A 755 19.17 -6.98 3.61
C ASN A 755 18.83 -5.47 3.59
N ALA A 756 18.13 -5.01 2.53
CA ALA A 756 17.63 -3.64 2.41
C ALA A 756 16.32 -3.39 3.19
N GLY A 757 15.79 -4.39 3.91
CA GLY A 757 14.52 -4.30 4.66
C GLY A 757 13.29 -4.10 3.77
N SER A 758 13.40 -4.43 2.47
CA SER A 758 12.31 -4.28 1.51
C SER A 758 11.46 -5.54 1.37
N LEU A 759 12.04 -6.72 1.63
CA LEU A 759 11.38 -8.02 1.60
C LEU A 759 11.51 -8.71 2.97
N ASP A 760 10.42 -9.24 3.50
CA ASP A 760 10.40 -10.10 4.69
C ASP A 760 9.99 -11.51 4.27
N ARG A 761 10.92 -12.48 4.36
CA ARG A 761 10.67 -13.85 3.89
C ARG A 761 9.58 -14.56 4.68
N ALA A 762 9.46 -14.30 5.98
CA ALA A 762 8.48 -14.95 6.82
C ALA A 762 7.07 -14.46 6.48
N TYR A 763 6.90 -13.15 6.33
CA TYR A 763 5.62 -12.55 5.95
C TYR A 763 5.19 -12.95 4.53
N GLU A 764 6.13 -12.92 3.58
CA GLU A 764 5.85 -13.22 2.17
C GLU A 764 5.86 -14.73 1.85
N ALA A 765 6.06 -15.59 2.85
CA ALA A 765 6.30 -17.02 2.68
C ALA A 765 7.31 -17.31 1.54
N PHE A 766 8.38 -16.53 1.46
CA PHE A 766 9.37 -16.60 0.38
C PHE A 766 10.50 -17.58 0.73
N PRO A 767 10.84 -18.54 -0.16
CA PRO A 767 11.67 -19.66 0.23
C PRO A 767 13.14 -19.31 0.41
N GLY A 768 13.78 -20.00 1.35
CA GLY A 768 15.22 -20.00 1.51
C GLY A 768 15.95 -20.73 0.36
N ARG A 769 17.24 -20.45 0.19
CA ARG A 769 18.08 -21.13 -0.81
C ARG A 769 18.10 -22.66 -0.67
N LYS A 770 18.16 -23.15 0.57
CA LYS A 770 18.16 -24.60 0.87
C LYS A 770 16.84 -25.26 0.44
N GLU A 771 15.72 -24.58 0.65
CA GLU A 771 14.40 -25.06 0.26
C GLU A 771 14.30 -25.14 -1.26
N VAL A 772 14.73 -24.09 -1.98
CA VAL A 772 14.70 -24.09 -3.46
C VAL A 772 15.59 -25.19 -4.05
N GLN A 773 16.76 -25.44 -3.46
CA GLN A 773 17.65 -26.51 -3.90
C GLN A 773 17.10 -27.92 -3.64
N ALA A 774 16.24 -28.09 -2.63
CA ALA A 774 15.61 -29.36 -2.29
C ALA A 774 14.43 -29.72 -3.22
N ARG A 775 13.88 -28.76 -3.96
CA ARG A 775 12.75 -28.96 -4.88
C ARG A 775 13.15 -29.71 -6.14
N GLU A 776 12.22 -30.50 -6.66
CA GLU A 776 12.29 -30.99 -8.04
C GLU A 776 12.25 -29.79 -9.01
N GLY A 777 13.15 -29.77 -10.01
CA GLY A 777 13.28 -28.63 -10.94
C GLY A 777 14.14 -27.44 -10.45
N ARG A 778 14.46 -27.35 -9.14
CA ARG A 778 15.43 -26.41 -8.54
C ARG A 778 15.21 -24.92 -8.90
N GLY A 779 13.96 -24.45 -8.90
CA GLY A 779 13.60 -23.06 -9.23
C GLY A 779 12.49 -22.49 -8.36
N LEU A 780 12.23 -21.19 -8.53
CA LEU A 780 11.08 -20.49 -7.95
C LEU A 780 9.83 -20.75 -8.79
N VAL A 781 8.67 -20.80 -8.13
CA VAL A 781 7.37 -20.91 -8.79
C VAL A 781 6.74 -19.54 -9.06
N ARG A 782 5.73 -19.47 -9.93
CA ARG A 782 5.11 -18.21 -10.37
C ARG A 782 4.65 -17.31 -9.21
N PRO A 783 4.01 -17.80 -8.13
CA PRO A 783 3.65 -16.96 -6.98
C PRO A 783 4.85 -16.30 -6.30
N GLU A 784 5.99 -16.99 -6.22
CA GLU A 784 7.22 -16.46 -5.62
C GLU A 784 7.87 -15.42 -6.53
N LEU A 785 7.89 -15.67 -7.83
CA LEU A 785 8.37 -14.71 -8.83
C LEU A 785 7.52 -13.43 -8.85
N ALA A 786 6.20 -13.55 -8.64
CA ALA A 786 5.30 -12.40 -8.53
C ALA A 786 5.62 -11.51 -7.32
N VAL A 787 5.88 -12.12 -6.16
CA VAL A 787 6.35 -11.41 -4.95
C VAL A 787 7.66 -10.69 -5.24
N LEU A 788 8.64 -11.39 -5.83
CA LEU A 788 9.95 -10.82 -6.11
C LEU A 788 9.88 -9.66 -7.11
N LEU A 789 9.05 -9.77 -8.15
CA LEU A 789 8.81 -8.69 -9.12
C LEU A 789 8.18 -7.47 -8.46
N ALA A 790 7.20 -7.65 -7.58
CA ALA A 790 6.55 -6.55 -6.87
C ALA A 790 7.55 -5.76 -6.01
N HIS A 791 8.40 -6.46 -5.25
CA HIS A 791 9.45 -5.84 -4.44
C HIS A 791 10.52 -5.15 -5.28
N ALA A 792 10.94 -5.75 -6.40
CA ALA A 792 11.84 -5.11 -7.36
C ALA A 792 11.25 -3.80 -7.91
N LYS A 793 9.95 -3.77 -8.23
CA LYS A 793 9.26 -2.54 -8.68
C LYS A 793 9.26 -1.46 -7.61
N LEU A 794 8.99 -1.82 -6.35
CA LEU A 794 8.98 -0.86 -5.25
C LEU A 794 10.36 -0.21 -5.05
N VAL A 795 11.44 -1.01 -5.08
CA VAL A 795 12.82 -0.51 -4.96
C VAL A 795 13.20 0.37 -6.14
N LEU A 796 12.93 -0.06 -7.38
CA LEU A 796 13.23 0.73 -8.57
C LEU A 796 12.48 2.07 -8.55
N LYS A 797 11.16 2.08 -8.28
CA LYS A 797 10.38 3.33 -8.17
C LYS A 797 10.95 4.27 -7.12
N ARG A 798 11.28 3.75 -5.94
CA ARG A 798 11.87 4.55 -4.85
C ARG A 798 13.19 5.17 -5.28
N ALA A 799 14.08 4.38 -5.86
CA ALA A 799 15.38 4.86 -6.34
C ALA A 799 15.23 5.98 -7.38
N LEU A 800 14.37 5.79 -8.39
CA LEU A 800 14.11 6.81 -9.42
C LEU A 800 13.53 8.12 -8.86
N LEU A 801 12.62 8.03 -7.88
CA LEU A 801 12.04 9.21 -7.23
C LEU A 801 13.06 10.02 -6.43
N THR A 802 14.03 9.33 -5.83
CA THR A 802 15.09 9.93 -5.01
C THR A 802 16.33 10.33 -5.82
N ALA A 803 16.48 9.84 -7.05
CA ALA A 803 17.61 10.14 -7.92
C ALA A 803 17.58 11.61 -8.38
N PRO A 804 18.56 12.44 -8.00
CA PRO A 804 18.56 13.86 -8.34
C PRO A 804 18.56 14.10 -9.86
N GLY A 805 17.63 14.94 -10.35
CA GLY A 805 17.57 15.38 -11.75
C GLY A 805 17.17 14.31 -12.79
N PHE A 806 17.04 13.04 -12.42
CA PHE A 806 16.73 11.97 -13.38
C PHE A 806 15.34 12.15 -14.02
N LEU A 807 14.32 12.37 -13.20
CA LEU A 807 12.93 12.55 -13.65
C LEU A 807 12.63 13.95 -14.21
N ASP A 808 13.55 14.89 -14.03
CA ASP A 808 13.40 16.28 -14.50
C ASP A 808 13.97 16.48 -15.93
N ALA A 809 14.61 15.44 -16.49
CA ALA A 809 15.22 15.46 -17.81
C ALA A 809 14.19 15.53 -18.95
N GLU A 810 14.54 16.17 -20.07
CA GLU A 810 13.61 16.42 -21.18
C GLU A 810 13.05 15.14 -21.82
N TRP A 811 13.85 14.08 -21.90
CA TRP A 811 13.45 12.76 -22.43
C TRP A 811 12.37 12.08 -21.59
N CYS A 812 12.12 12.53 -20.35
CA CYS A 812 11.02 12.01 -19.52
C CYS A 812 9.64 12.51 -19.99
N ARG A 813 9.55 13.62 -20.73
CA ARG A 813 8.27 14.22 -21.12
C ARG A 813 7.41 13.30 -22.01
N PRO A 814 7.93 12.62 -23.04
CA PRO A 814 7.18 11.62 -23.80
C PRO A 814 6.74 10.43 -22.94
N VAL A 815 7.58 10.01 -21.98
CA VAL A 815 7.27 8.89 -21.08
C VAL A 815 6.10 9.23 -20.15
N LEU A 816 6.09 10.45 -19.59
CA LEU A 816 4.95 10.98 -18.84
C LEU A 816 3.68 11.04 -19.71
N ALA A 817 3.81 11.51 -20.95
CA ALA A 817 2.67 11.62 -21.85
C ALA A 817 2.07 10.24 -22.16
N ASP A 818 2.90 9.19 -22.35
CA ASP A 818 2.45 7.83 -22.67
C ASP A 818 1.43 7.25 -21.68
N TYR A 819 1.46 7.69 -20.41
CA TYR A 819 0.46 7.33 -19.40
C TYR A 819 -0.96 7.80 -19.75
N PHE A 820 -1.10 8.97 -20.36
CA PHE A 820 -2.40 9.56 -20.66
C PHE A 820 -2.96 9.08 -22.01
N PRO A 821 -4.29 8.92 -22.14
CA PRO A 821 -4.93 8.50 -23.39
C PRO A 821 -4.54 9.36 -24.60
N PRO A 822 -4.36 8.77 -25.81
CA PRO A 822 -3.99 9.49 -27.03
C PRO A 822 -4.91 10.68 -27.35
N GLU A 823 -6.21 10.54 -27.10
CA GLU A 823 -7.22 11.58 -27.30
C GLU A 823 -6.91 12.81 -26.46
N LEU A 824 -6.55 12.61 -25.19
CA LEU A 824 -6.21 13.68 -24.26
C LEU A 824 -4.87 14.30 -24.64
N ARG A 825 -3.87 13.49 -25.02
CA ARG A 825 -2.57 14.00 -25.48
C ARG A 825 -2.70 14.95 -26.67
N ARG A 826 -3.52 14.59 -27.65
CA ARG A 826 -3.73 15.43 -28.86
C ARG A 826 -4.38 16.78 -28.52
N ARG A 827 -5.34 16.81 -27.59
CA ARG A 827 -6.13 18.03 -27.28
C ARG A 827 -5.47 18.90 -26.20
N HIS A 828 -4.79 18.29 -25.23
CA HIS A 828 -4.36 18.92 -24.00
C HIS A 828 -2.91 18.55 -23.59
N GLY A 829 -2.09 18.04 -24.51
CA GLY A 829 -0.73 17.58 -24.23
C GLY A 829 0.19 18.62 -23.58
N ALA A 830 -0.03 19.91 -23.85
CA ALA A 830 0.74 21.00 -23.25
C ALA A 830 0.55 21.14 -21.73
N ALA A 831 -0.58 20.65 -21.18
CA ALA A 831 -0.86 20.73 -19.75
C ALA A 831 -0.26 19.55 -18.95
N ILE A 832 0.08 18.44 -19.61
CA ILE A 832 0.57 17.21 -18.97
C ILE A 832 1.80 17.45 -18.08
N PRO A 833 2.82 18.24 -18.47
CA PRO A 833 3.97 18.52 -17.61
C PRO A 833 3.62 19.23 -16.29
N GLY A 834 2.47 19.93 -16.24
CA GLY A 834 1.98 20.61 -15.04
C GLY A 834 1.22 19.69 -14.07
N HIS A 835 1.12 18.39 -14.35
CA HIS A 835 0.45 17.44 -13.49
C HIS A 835 1.15 17.33 -12.12
N SER A 836 0.39 17.40 -11.03
CA SER A 836 0.95 17.40 -9.66
C SER A 836 1.72 16.13 -9.30
N LEU A 837 1.46 15.01 -9.99
CA LEU A 837 2.16 13.73 -9.84
C LEU A 837 3.03 13.37 -11.07
N ALA A 838 3.48 14.36 -11.85
CA ALA A 838 4.26 14.12 -13.06
C ALA A 838 5.49 13.22 -12.81
N ARG A 839 6.20 13.43 -11.69
CA ARG A 839 7.38 12.64 -11.33
C ARG A 839 7.01 11.20 -11.00
N GLU A 840 5.98 11.00 -10.18
CA GLU A 840 5.52 9.67 -9.74
C GLU A 840 4.93 8.85 -10.89
N ILE A 841 4.17 9.48 -11.79
CA ILE A 841 3.68 8.84 -13.01
C ILE A 841 4.87 8.39 -13.87
N THR A 842 5.81 9.30 -14.13
CA THR A 842 6.99 8.99 -14.97
C THR A 842 7.80 7.83 -14.38
N ALA A 843 8.09 7.86 -13.08
CA ALA A 843 8.82 6.78 -12.41
C ALA A 843 8.11 5.43 -12.51
N THR A 844 6.77 5.42 -12.39
CA THR A 844 5.95 4.20 -12.50
C THR A 844 5.96 3.66 -13.92
N VAL A 845 5.78 4.51 -14.94
CA VAL A 845 5.84 4.11 -16.35
C VAL A 845 7.22 3.56 -16.72
N ILE A 846 8.31 4.21 -16.26
CA ILE A 846 9.67 3.71 -16.46
C ILE A 846 9.83 2.35 -15.78
N CYS A 847 9.39 2.22 -14.54
CA CYS A 847 9.51 0.99 -13.76
C CYS A 847 8.81 -0.19 -14.45
N ASN A 848 7.53 -0.05 -14.81
CA ASN A 848 6.77 -1.09 -15.52
C ASN A 848 7.41 -1.38 -16.89
N ARG A 849 7.84 -0.34 -17.64
CA ARG A 849 8.52 -0.51 -18.93
C ARG A 849 9.79 -1.35 -18.84
N ILE A 850 10.56 -1.23 -17.76
CA ILE A 850 11.79 -2.00 -17.56
C ILE A 850 11.46 -3.39 -17.04
N LEU A 851 10.83 -3.49 -15.87
CA LEU A 851 10.72 -4.76 -15.15
C LEU A 851 9.70 -5.73 -15.75
N ASP A 852 8.68 -5.24 -16.47
CA ASP A 852 7.76 -6.13 -17.18
C ASP A 852 8.40 -6.84 -18.39
N ARG A 853 9.61 -6.41 -18.77
CA ARG A 853 10.33 -6.91 -19.94
C ARG A 853 11.61 -7.63 -19.51
N ALA A 854 12.50 -6.91 -18.84
CA ALA A 854 13.79 -7.41 -18.40
C ALA A 854 13.69 -8.43 -17.26
N GLY A 855 12.61 -8.38 -16.48
CA GLY A 855 12.42 -9.21 -15.30
C GLY A 855 13.01 -8.63 -14.02
N ALA A 856 12.64 -9.22 -12.88
CA ALA A 856 13.06 -8.72 -11.57
C ALA A 856 14.59 -8.77 -11.40
N SER A 857 15.23 -9.82 -11.92
CA SER A 857 16.66 -10.08 -11.76
C SER A 857 17.57 -9.01 -12.34
N LEU A 858 17.09 -8.11 -13.23
CA LEU A 858 17.89 -7.02 -13.79
C LEU A 858 18.54 -6.17 -12.69
N LEU A 859 17.86 -5.98 -11.56
CA LEU A 859 18.35 -5.18 -10.46
C LEU A 859 19.61 -5.74 -9.77
N VAL A 860 19.98 -7.01 -10.01
CA VAL A 860 21.25 -7.57 -9.51
C VAL A 860 22.47 -6.84 -10.10
N LEU A 861 22.31 -6.21 -11.28
CA LEU A 861 23.36 -5.40 -11.90
C LEU A 861 23.70 -4.14 -11.09
N ALA A 862 22.77 -3.63 -10.28
CA ALA A 862 23.07 -2.59 -9.30
C ALA A 862 23.61 -3.25 -8.03
N GLU A 863 24.90 -3.06 -7.72
CA GLU A 863 25.55 -3.67 -6.54
C GLU A 863 24.78 -3.36 -5.25
N GLU A 864 24.40 -2.08 -5.09
CA GLU A 864 23.54 -1.60 -4.02
C GLU A 864 22.32 -0.87 -4.60
N PHE A 865 21.22 -0.83 -3.84
CA PHE A 865 20.00 -0.10 -4.22
C PHE A 865 20.11 1.42 -3.96
N GLU A 866 21.30 1.97 -4.22
CA GLU A 866 21.52 3.40 -4.19
C GLU A 866 20.81 4.09 -5.36
N ALA A 867 20.27 5.28 -5.10
CA ALA A 867 19.45 6.01 -6.07
C ALA A 867 20.19 6.30 -7.39
N GLY A 868 21.47 6.65 -7.32
CA GLY A 868 22.31 6.94 -8.50
C GLY A 868 22.51 5.72 -9.39
N THR A 869 23.04 4.63 -8.81
CA THR A 869 23.36 3.38 -9.51
C THR A 869 22.14 2.76 -10.18
N VAL A 870 21.00 2.71 -9.48
CA VAL A 870 19.76 2.17 -10.03
C VAL A 870 19.20 3.07 -11.14
N ALA A 871 19.33 4.39 -11.02
CA ALA A 871 18.93 5.33 -12.08
C ALA A 871 19.82 5.21 -13.33
N ASP A 872 21.12 5.00 -13.16
CA ASP A 872 22.05 4.77 -14.28
C ASP A 872 21.74 3.46 -15.02
N LEU A 873 21.47 2.38 -14.29
CA LEU A 873 21.00 1.13 -14.86
C LEU A 873 19.69 1.33 -15.66
N ALA A 874 18.72 2.05 -15.10
CA ALA A 874 17.46 2.35 -15.78
C ALA A 874 17.67 3.18 -17.05
N GLY A 875 18.53 4.19 -17.00
CA GLY A 875 18.89 5.02 -18.15
C GLY A 875 19.59 4.23 -19.25
N ALA A 876 20.53 3.36 -18.90
CA ALA A 876 21.21 2.47 -19.84
C ALA A 876 20.24 1.50 -20.51
N TYR A 877 19.36 0.85 -19.75
CA TYR A 877 18.35 -0.06 -20.30
C TYR A 877 17.43 0.65 -21.29
N LEU A 878 16.87 1.80 -20.92
CA LEU A 878 15.97 2.56 -21.80
C LEU A 878 16.67 3.04 -23.07
N CYS A 879 17.93 3.50 -22.96
CA CYS A 879 18.73 3.94 -24.10
C CYS A 879 18.96 2.76 -25.06
N PHE A 880 19.43 1.64 -24.54
CA PHE A 880 19.74 0.46 -25.36
C PHE A 880 18.50 -0.21 -25.96
N ASP A 881 17.38 -0.28 -25.22
CA ASP A 881 16.10 -0.76 -25.75
C ASP A 881 15.66 0.07 -26.97
N ALA A 882 15.86 1.39 -26.92
CA ALA A 882 15.58 2.28 -28.04
C ALA A 882 16.57 2.10 -29.21
N VAL A 883 17.86 1.88 -28.93
CA VAL A 883 18.90 1.67 -29.94
C VAL A 883 18.62 0.41 -30.77
N VAL A 884 18.27 -0.70 -30.14
CA VAL A 884 18.00 -1.98 -30.83
C VAL A 884 16.62 -2.05 -31.49
N GLY A 885 15.78 -1.02 -31.35
CA GLY A 885 14.40 -1.05 -31.84
C GLY A 885 13.51 -2.02 -31.07
N GLY A 886 13.79 -2.25 -29.78
CA GLY A 886 13.14 -3.29 -28.98
C GLY A 886 11.61 -3.16 -28.90
N LYS A 887 11.07 -1.93 -28.94
CA LYS A 887 9.61 -1.72 -29.00
C LYS A 887 8.99 -2.35 -30.24
N ALA A 888 9.53 -2.07 -31.42
CA ALA A 888 9.01 -2.57 -32.68
C ALA A 888 9.10 -4.11 -32.75
N LEU A 889 10.21 -4.69 -32.24
CA LEU A 889 10.35 -6.14 -32.19
C LEU A 889 9.33 -6.80 -31.25
N ARG A 890 9.06 -6.24 -30.07
CA ARG A 890 8.04 -6.76 -29.14
C ARG A 890 6.63 -6.66 -29.73
N GLU A 891 6.32 -5.57 -30.44
CA GLU A 891 5.06 -5.42 -31.17
C GLU A 891 4.90 -6.51 -32.25
N ALA A 892 5.97 -6.77 -33.03
CA ALA A 892 5.98 -7.83 -34.03
C ALA A 892 5.80 -9.22 -33.42
N VAL A 893 6.47 -9.50 -32.30
CA VAL A 893 6.32 -10.77 -31.56
C VAL A 893 4.88 -10.97 -31.06
N SER A 894 4.20 -9.91 -30.61
CA SER A 894 2.80 -10.02 -30.17
C SER A 894 1.82 -10.43 -31.29
N ALA A 895 2.22 -10.26 -32.55
CA ALA A 895 1.45 -10.66 -33.72
C ALA A 895 1.62 -12.15 -34.08
N MET A 896 2.61 -12.85 -33.53
CA MET A 896 2.81 -14.29 -33.75
C MET A 896 1.58 -15.08 -33.24
N ARG A 897 1.19 -16.16 -33.95
CA ARG A 897 -0.03 -16.95 -33.66
C ARG A 897 0.26 -18.44 -33.54
N GLY A 898 -0.58 -19.14 -32.77
CA GLY A 898 -0.53 -20.60 -32.57
C GLY A 898 0.47 -21.05 -31.50
N ASN A 899 0.27 -22.27 -30.97
CA ASN A 899 1.03 -22.80 -29.82
C ASN A 899 2.55 -22.82 -30.05
N ARG A 900 3.01 -23.26 -31.23
CA ARG A 900 4.45 -23.23 -31.56
C ARG A 900 5.01 -21.80 -31.67
N GLY A 901 4.16 -20.85 -32.05
CA GLY A 901 4.50 -19.43 -32.08
C GLY A 901 4.74 -18.83 -30.70
N VAL A 902 4.11 -19.36 -29.64
CA VAL A 902 4.27 -18.87 -28.25
C VAL A 902 5.66 -19.17 -27.71
N THR A 903 6.13 -20.41 -27.86
CA THR A 903 7.50 -20.78 -27.44
C THR A 903 8.55 -20.00 -28.21
N ALA A 904 8.38 -19.87 -29.53
CA ALA A 904 9.27 -19.07 -30.36
C ALA A 904 9.27 -17.58 -29.97
N ALA A 905 8.09 -17.01 -29.68
CA ALA A 905 7.93 -15.67 -29.16
C ALA A 905 8.70 -15.46 -27.86
N TYR A 906 8.57 -16.37 -26.88
CA TYR A 906 9.27 -16.26 -25.60
C TYR A 906 10.79 -16.34 -25.80
N LEU A 907 11.27 -17.25 -26.63
CA LEU A 907 12.70 -17.36 -26.92
C LEU A 907 13.25 -16.09 -27.59
N LEU A 908 12.50 -15.49 -28.52
CA LEU A 908 12.91 -14.25 -29.17
C LEU A 908 12.89 -13.04 -28.21
N LEU A 909 11.89 -12.96 -27.32
CA LEU A 909 11.88 -11.97 -26.25
C LEU A 909 13.08 -12.15 -25.32
N LEU A 910 13.36 -13.38 -24.89
CA LEU A 910 14.53 -13.66 -24.04
C LEU A 910 15.85 -13.36 -24.75
N ASP A 911 15.98 -13.65 -26.05
CA ASP A 911 17.16 -13.28 -26.84
C ASP A 911 17.38 -11.74 -26.83
N LEU A 912 16.31 -10.94 -26.92
CA LEU A 912 16.36 -9.47 -26.83
C LEU A 912 16.76 -9.01 -25.42
N GLU A 913 16.13 -9.54 -24.39
CA GLU A 913 16.40 -9.12 -23.01
C GLU A 913 17.78 -9.57 -22.52
N ASP A 914 18.27 -10.73 -22.98
CA ASP A 914 19.63 -11.20 -22.71
C ASP A 914 20.67 -10.27 -23.37
N LEU A 915 20.38 -9.74 -24.57
CA LEU A 915 21.23 -8.73 -25.22
C LEU A 915 21.26 -7.44 -24.40
N LEU A 916 20.10 -6.93 -24.01
CA LEU A 916 19.99 -5.71 -23.19
C LEU A 916 20.67 -5.87 -21.84
N TRP A 917 20.54 -7.03 -21.20
CA TRP A 917 21.26 -7.37 -19.97
C TRP A 917 22.77 -7.19 -20.16
N ILE A 918 23.37 -7.81 -21.20
CA ILE A 918 24.81 -7.75 -21.46
C ILE A 918 25.26 -6.30 -21.66
N TRP A 919 24.49 -5.51 -22.39
CA TRP A 919 24.80 -4.12 -22.67
C TRP A 919 24.70 -3.24 -21.41
N CYS A 920 23.68 -3.46 -20.59
CA CYS A 920 23.51 -2.78 -19.29
C CYS A 920 24.62 -3.16 -18.30
N GLU A 921 24.96 -4.43 -18.19
CA GLU A 921 26.04 -4.92 -17.33
C GLU A 921 27.38 -4.26 -17.71
N TRP A 922 27.66 -4.17 -19.01
CA TRP A 922 28.82 -3.43 -19.51
C TRP A 922 28.77 -1.95 -19.12
N ALA A 923 27.66 -1.26 -19.38
CA ALA A 923 27.55 0.17 -19.10
C ALA A 923 27.68 0.51 -17.61
N VAL A 924 27.02 -0.25 -16.73
CA VAL A 924 27.12 -0.06 -15.27
C VAL A 924 28.56 -0.25 -14.81
N ARG A 925 29.23 -1.28 -15.31
CA ARG A 925 30.62 -1.58 -14.93
C ARG A 925 31.62 -0.54 -15.40
N GLU A 926 31.43 0.01 -16.60
CA GLU A 926 32.27 1.12 -17.09
C GLU A 926 31.89 2.46 -16.44
N GLY A 927 30.89 2.51 -15.56
CA GLY A 927 30.43 3.73 -14.90
C GLY A 927 29.76 4.72 -15.86
N LEU A 928 29.13 4.23 -16.93
CA LEU A 928 28.49 5.07 -17.94
C LEU A 928 27.08 5.48 -17.53
N ALA A 929 26.88 6.79 -17.35
CA ALA A 929 25.56 7.38 -17.08
C ALA A 929 24.75 7.63 -18.37
N LEU A 930 24.43 6.55 -19.10
CA LEU A 930 23.64 6.65 -20.34
C LEU A 930 22.20 7.11 -20.07
N ARG A 931 21.65 7.91 -20.99
CA ARG A 931 20.26 8.41 -20.94
C ARG A 931 19.61 8.24 -22.31
N PRO A 932 18.29 7.98 -22.39
CA PRO A 932 17.59 7.81 -23.65
C PRO A 932 17.28 9.17 -24.32
N ALA A 933 18.29 10.03 -24.42
CA ALA A 933 18.20 11.26 -25.19
C ALA A 933 18.30 10.95 -26.69
N GLU A 934 17.54 11.64 -27.53
CA GLU A 934 17.47 11.35 -28.98
C GLU A 934 18.85 11.42 -29.65
N SER A 935 19.70 12.39 -29.25
CA SER A 935 21.07 12.51 -29.77
C SER A 935 21.94 11.31 -29.40
N GLU A 936 21.82 10.81 -28.17
CA GLU A 936 22.55 9.64 -27.68
C GLU A 936 22.09 8.39 -28.43
N ILE A 937 20.78 8.16 -28.50
CA ILE A 937 20.17 7.04 -29.22
C ILE A 937 20.60 7.05 -30.68
N GLN A 938 20.55 8.21 -31.34
CA GLN A 938 20.90 8.32 -32.75
C GLN A 938 22.39 8.08 -33.02
N ALA A 939 23.28 8.52 -32.12
CA ALA A 939 24.70 8.22 -32.20
C ALA A 939 24.96 6.71 -32.13
N TRP A 940 24.35 6.02 -31.14
CA TRP A 940 24.46 4.56 -31.04
C TRP A 940 23.80 3.81 -32.19
N ARG A 941 22.67 4.29 -32.72
CA ARG A 941 22.03 3.70 -33.91
C ARG A 941 22.90 3.82 -35.15
N SER A 942 23.58 4.96 -35.33
CA SER A 942 24.53 5.15 -36.43
C SER A 942 25.67 4.14 -36.34
N ASP A 943 26.25 3.97 -35.14
CA ASP A 943 27.29 2.98 -34.91
C ASP A 943 26.78 1.55 -35.13
N LEU A 944 25.55 1.24 -34.71
CA LEU A 944 24.94 -0.07 -34.91
C LEU A 944 24.71 -0.37 -36.39
N ALA A 945 24.27 0.62 -37.16
CA ALA A 945 24.06 0.51 -38.59
C ALA A 945 25.37 0.29 -39.37
N ALA A 946 26.49 0.87 -38.89
CA ALA A 946 27.82 0.58 -39.41
C ALA A 946 28.31 -0.81 -38.96
N TYR A 947 28.10 -1.18 -37.69
CA TYR A 947 28.58 -2.43 -37.12
C TYR A 947 27.98 -3.69 -37.78
N LEU A 948 26.65 -3.75 -37.91
CA LEU A 948 25.96 -4.99 -38.26
C LEU A 948 26.35 -5.56 -39.63
N PRO A 949 26.43 -4.78 -40.73
CA PRO A 949 26.88 -5.30 -42.02
C PRO A 949 28.28 -5.91 -41.98
N HIS A 950 29.23 -5.26 -41.27
CA HIS A 950 30.58 -5.78 -41.13
C HIS A 950 30.63 -7.04 -40.27
N ARG A 951 29.82 -7.09 -39.22
CA ARG A 951 29.69 -8.28 -38.37
C ARG A 951 29.16 -9.48 -39.16
N LEU A 952 28.13 -9.28 -39.98
CA LEU A 952 27.56 -10.35 -40.81
C LEU A 952 28.51 -10.77 -41.94
N ALA A 953 29.35 -9.85 -42.45
CA ALA A 953 30.34 -10.15 -43.48
C ALA A 953 31.56 -10.93 -42.95
N SER A 954 31.82 -10.90 -41.64
CA SER A 954 32.91 -11.67 -41.00
C SER A 954 32.53 -13.10 -40.61
N PHE A 955 31.33 -13.55 -40.99
CA PHE A 955 30.84 -14.89 -40.69
C PHE A 955 31.59 -15.98 -41.46
N GLY A 956 31.90 -17.07 -40.76
CA GLY A 956 32.25 -18.33 -41.42
C GLY A 956 31.00 -19.08 -41.92
N ASP A 957 31.21 -20.13 -42.72
CA ASP A 957 30.12 -20.94 -43.31
C ASP A 957 29.11 -21.47 -42.28
N THR A 958 29.60 -21.88 -41.10
CA THR A 958 28.75 -22.39 -40.01
C THR A 958 27.86 -21.30 -39.42
N GLU A 959 28.39 -20.08 -39.27
CA GLU A 959 27.66 -18.93 -38.72
C GLU A 959 26.60 -18.44 -39.71
N HIS A 960 26.96 -18.36 -40.99
CA HIS A 960 26.00 -18.08 -42.06
C HIS A 960 24.85 -19.10 -42.10
N THR A 961 25.15 -20.40 -41.95
CA THR A 961 24.13 -21.45 -41.94
C THR A 961 23.19 -21.31 -40.74
N ALA A 962 23.74 -21.09 -39.54
CA ALA A 962 22.95 -20.93 -38.32
C ALA A 962 22.06 -19.68 -38.37
N TRP A 963 22.60 -18.55 -38.84
CA TRP A 963 21.87 -17.29 -38.97
C TRP A 963 20.74 -17.38 -40.00
N ASN A 964 21.02 -17.94 -41.19
CA ASN A 964 20.00 -18.16 -42.22
C ASN A 964 18.89 -19.11 -41.75
N GLY A 965 19.26 -20.17 -41.01
CA GLY A 965 18.29 -21.10 -40.42
C GLY A 965 17.35 -20.41 -39.42
N ARG A 966 17.90 -19.58 -38.52
CA ARG A 966 17.11 -18.80 -37.55
C ARG A 966 16.20 -17.77 -38.24
N LEU A 967 16.69 -17.11 -39.29
CA LEU A 967 15.88 -16.18 -40.07
C LEU A 967 14.70 -16.89 -40.73
N ALA A 968 14.93 -18.03 -41.38
CA ALA A 968 13.86 -18.82 -42.00
C ALA A 968 12.83 -19.33 -40.96
N GLU A 969 13.30 -19.74 -39.78
CA GLU A 969 12.44 -20.14 -38.67
C GLU A 969 11.52 -19.00 -38.21
N LEU A 970 12.07 -17.79 -38.01
CA LEU A 970 11.30 -16.62 -37.59
C LEU A 970 10.26 -16.19 -38.62
N VAL A 971 10.59 -16.27 -39.92
CA VAL A 971 9.63 -16.04 -41.01
C VAL A 971 8.49 -17.06 -40.97
N ASN A 972 8.80 -18.34 -40.74
CA ASN A 972 7.79 -19.39 -40.63
C ASN A 972 6.83 -19.18 -39.44
N PHE A 973 7.26 -18.48 -38.40
CA PHE A 973 6.41 -18.11 -37.26
C PHE A 973 5.60 -16.83 -37.47
N GLY A 974 5.68 -16.20 -38.65
CA GLY A 974 4.82 -15.10 -39.06
C GLY A 974 5.45 -13.71 -38.98
N LEU A 975 6.75 -13.61 -38.72
CA LEU A 975 7.47 -12.34 -38.86
C LEU A 975 7.76 -12.04 -40.33
N ASP A 976 7.74 -10.77 -40.73
CA ASP A 976 8.23 -10.38 -42.04
C ASP A 976 9.76 -10.52 -42.15
N GLN A 977 10.32 -10.38 -43.36
CA GLN A 977 11.76 -10.56 -43.56
C GLN A 977 12.61 -9.58 -42.77
N GLU A 978 12.16 -8.34 -42.57
CA GLU A 978 12.92 -7.31 -41.87
C GLU A 978 12.94 -7.60 -40.36
N GLN A 979 11.77 -7.92 -39.80
CA GLN A 979 11.59 -8.34 -38.41
C GLN A 979 12.37 -9.62 -38.10
N ALA A 980 12.31 -10.62 -38.98
CA ALA A 980 13.05 -11.87 -38.83
C ALA A 980 14.56 -11.63 -38.90
N ARG A 981 15.03 -10.74 -39.78
CA ARG A 981 16.44 -10.35 -39.86
C ARG A 981 16.91 -9.65 -38.59
N ALA A 982 16.11 -8.73 -38.04
CA ALA A 982 16.41 -8.07 -36.77
C ALA A 982 16.51 -9.09 -35.63
N GLY A 983 15.51 -9.98 -35.51
CA GLY A 983 15.48 -11.02 -34.49
C GLY A 983 16.64 -12.03 -34.59
N ALA A 984 16.97 -12.49 -35.81
CA ALA A 984 18.09 -13.39 -36.04
C ALA A 984 19.45 -12.76 -35.72
N SER A 985 19.56 -11.43 -35.84
CA SER A 985 20.81 -10.69 -35.62
C SER A 985 21.08 -10.37 -34.16
N LEU A 986 20.12 -10.47 -33.24
CA LEU A 986 20.28 -10.09 -31.83
C LEU A 986 21.51 -10.73 -31.16
N ARG A 987 21.75 -12.01 -31.42
CA ARG A 987 22.86 -12.78 -30.82
C ARG A 987 24.24 -12.28 -31.26
N GLU A 988 24.29 -11.61 -32.40
CA GLU A 988 25.50 -11.12 -33.06
C GLU A 988 25.87 -9.71 -32.60
N LEU A 989 24.99 -9.06 -31.85
CA LEU A 989 25.15 -7.71 -31.36
C LEU A 989 25.76 -7.65 -29.95
N ARG A 990 26.13 -8.78 -29.36
CA ARG A 990 26.58 -8.85 -27.95
C ARG A 990 27.78 -7.95 -27.64
N ASP A 991 28.75 -7.89 -28.55
CA ASP A 991 30.00 -7.15 -28.35
C ASP A 991 29.93 -5.70 -28.85
N PHE A 992 28.80 -5.29 -29.45
CA PHE A 992 28.64 -3.99 -30.10
C PHE A 992 28.98 -2.80 -29.20
N PRO A 993 28.43 -2.63 -27.98
CA PRO A 993 28.68 -1.42 -27.19
C PRO A 993 30.14 -1.28 -26.80
N VAL A 994 30.80 -2.41 -26.51
CA VAL A 994 32.23 -2.46 -26.17
C VAL A 994 33.08 -1.95 -27.34
N LEU A 995 32.82 -2.45 -28.55
CA LEU A 995 33.60 -2.12 -29.74
C LEU A 995 33.31 -0.73 -30.27
N ALA A 996 32.06 -0.28 -30.23
CA ALA A 996 31.69 1.09 -30.59
C ALA A 996 32.29 2.11 -29.61
N HIS A 997 32.22 1.84 -28.31
CA HIS A 997 32.89 2.69 -27.32
C HIS A 997 34.41 2.70 -27.51
N LEU A 998 35.01 1.54 -27.81
CA LEU A 998 36.44 1.45 -28.11
C LEU A 998 36.81 2.30 -29.33
N ALA A 999 36.05 2.21 -30.43
CA ALA A 999 36.26 3.01 -31.63
C ALA A 999 36.21 4.51 -31.35
N ARG A 1000 35.20 4.97 -30.60
CA ARG A 1000 35.08 6.37 -30.16
C ARG A 1000 36.30 6.79 -29.32
N SER A 1001 36.70 5.98 -28.34
CA SER A 1001 37.84 6.29 -27.46
C SER A 1001 39.19 6.30 -28.17
N ALA A 1002 39.36 5.48 -29.22
CA ALA A 1002 40.58 5.38 -30.01
C ALA A 1002 40.62 6.36 -31.19
N GLY A 1003 39.51 7.04 -31.50
CA GLY A 1003 39.40 7.89 -32.70
C GLY A 1003 39.55 7.11 -34.01
N ALA A 1004 39.24 5.80 -34.01
CA ALA A 1004 39.41 4.91 -35.15
C ALA A 1004 38.06 4.57 -35.81
N PRO A 1005 38.01 4.33 -37.13
CA PRO A 1005 36.79 3.85 -37.79
C PRO A 1005 36.33 2.52 -37.18
N LEU A 1006 35.02 2.39 -36.94
CA LEU A 1006 34.43 1.22 -36.27
C LEU A 1006 34.75 -0.07 -37.03
N GLU A 1007 34.78 -0.01 -38.36
CA GLU A 1007 35.10 -1.13 -39.25
C GLU A 1007 36.49 -1.68 -38.96
N ARG A 1008 37.47 -0.78 -38.76
CA ARG A 1008 38.85 -1.14 -38.43
C ARG A 1008 38.94 -1.78 -37.05
N VAL A 1009 38.19 -1.27 -36.08
CA VAL A 1009 38.16 -1.83 -34.72
C VAL A 1009 37.53 -3.23 -34.71
N VAL A 1010 36.41 -3.42 -35.41
CA VAL A 1010 35.75 -4.73 -35.51
C VAL A 1010 36.65 -5.74 -36.22
N ALA A 1011 37.27 -5.37 -37.34
CA ALA A 1011 38.19 -6.25 -38.05
C ALA A 1011 39.42 -6.64 -37.21
N ALA A 1012 39.95 -5.69 -36.44
CA ALA A 1012 41.06 -5.93 -35.52
C ALA A 1012 40.66 -6.88 -34.39
N ASP A 1013 39.48 -6.67 -33.81
CA ASP A 1013 38.96 -7.52 -32.74
C ASP A 1013 38.69 -8.95 -33.23
N ASP A 1014 38.04 -9.11 -34.38
CA ASP A 1014 37.80 -10.42 -34.98
C ASP A 1014 39.12 -11.14 -35.33
N ALA A 1015 40.13 -10.43 -35.84
CA ALA A 1015 41.44 -11.00 -36.11
C ALA A 1015 42.14 -11.48 -34.83
N ILE A 1016 42.11 -10.67 -33.76
CA ILE A 1016 42.71 -11.02 -32.47
C ILE A 1016 41.95 -12.18 -31.80
N ALA A 1017 40.62 -12.11 -31.75
CA ALA A 1017 39.77 -13.15 -31.18
C ALA A 1017 39.91 -14.49 -31.93
N GLY A 1018 40.00 -14.44 -33.26
CA GLY A 1018 40.27 -15.60 -34.11
C GLY A 1018 41.66 -16.18 -33.86
N HIS A 1019 42.68 -15.33 -33.77
CA HIS A 1019 44.06 -15.74 -33.52
C HIS A 1019 44.24 -16.43 -32.16
N LEU A 1020 43.49 -15.99 -31.15
CA LEU A 1020 43.48 -16.56 -29.80
C LEU A 1020 42.49 -17.73 -29.67
N GLY A 1021 41.60 -17.95 -30.62
CA GLY A 1021 40.57 -19.00 -30.55
C GLY A 1021 39.50 -18.74 -29.47
N ILE A 1022 39.22 -17.46 -29.15
CA ILE A 1022 38.31 -17.06 -28.06
C ILE A 1022 36.92 -17.67 -28.24
N ARG A 1023 36.36 -17.67 -29.46
CA ARG A 1023 35.04 -18.24 -29.74
C ARG A 1023 34.95 -19.72 -29.36
N ARG A 1024 36.01 -20.50 -29.65
CA ARG A 1024 36.08 -21.94 -29.33
C ARG A 1024 36.21 -22.17 -27.83
N ILE A 1025 37.04 -21.38 -27.15
CA ILE A 1025 37.18 -21.40 -25.68
C ILE A 1025 35.83 -21.10 -25.01
N LEU A 1026 35.12 -20.06 -25.46
CA LEU A 1026 33.80 -19.71 -24.93
C LEU A 1026 32.77 -20.82 -25.16
N GLY A 1027 32.83 -21.50 -26.32
CA GLY A 1027 31.99 -22.67 -26.62
C GLY A 1027 32.23 -23.82 -25.64
N LEU A 1028 33.50 -24.18 -25.41
CA LEU A 1028 33.89 -25.22 -24.45
C LEU A 1028 33.50 -24.84 -23.01
N LEU A 1029 33.75 -23.59 -22.62
CA LEU A 1029 33.45 -23.09 -21.29
C LEU A 1029 31.95 -23.13 -20.99
N ARG A 1030 31.08 -22.78 -21.95
CA ARG A 1030 29.63 -22.91 -21.83
C ARG A 1030 29.17 -24.37 -21.69
N GLY A 1031 29.93 -25.32 -22.23
CA GLY A 1031 29.67 -26.75 -22.09
C GLY A 1031 29.93 -27.31 -20.69
N VAL A 1032 30.70 -26.59 -19.87
CA VAL A 1032 30.97 -26.99 -18.47
C VAL A 1032 29.69 -26.84 -17.65
N ARG A 1033 29.30 -27.90 -16.92
CA ARG A 1033 28.19 -27.84 -15.97
C ARG A 1033 28.71 -27.55 -14.56
N PRO A 1034 28.47 -26.36 -13.99
CA PRO A 1034 28.91 -26.04 -12.64
C PRO A 1034 28.27 -26.95 -11.60
N ARG A 1035 29.07 -27.41 -10.63
CA ARG A 1035 28.61 -28.28 -9.54
C ARG A 1035 27.98 -27.50 -8.39
N ASP A 1036 28.42 -26.26 -8.17
CA ASP A 1036 27.93 -25.38 -7.12
C ASP A 1036 27.92 -23.89 -7.55
N ARG A 1037 27.52 -23.02 -6.62
CA ARG A 1037 27.42 -21.56 -6.85
C ARG A 1037 28.78 -20.91 -7.15
N TRP A 1038 29.86 -21.41 -6.55
CA TRP A 1038 31.19 -20.84 -6.69
C TRP A 1038 31.77 -21.21 -8.04
N GLU A 1039 31.55 -22.46 -8.48
CA GLU A 1039 31.84 -22.87 -9.84
C GLU A 1039 30.99 -22.07 -10.85
N ARG A 1040 29.72 -21.79 -10.59
CA ARG A 1040 28.89 -20.99 -11.50
C ARG A 1040 29.39 -19.54 -11.60
N ARG A 1041 29.69 -18.89 -10.47
CA ARG A 1041 30.31 -17.56 -10.45
C ARG A 1041 31.67 -17.55 -11.15
N ALA A 1042 32.49 -18.58 -10.94
CA ALA A 1042 33.77 -18.72 -11.62
C ALA A 1042 33.59 -18.88 -13.13
N GLN A 1043 32.63 -19.69 -13.59
CA GLN A 1043 32.32 -19.85 -15.00
C GLN A 1043 31.88 -18.53 -15.64
N ALA A 1044 30.97 -17.78 -15.00
CA ALA A 1044 30.51 -16.48 -15.48
C ALA A 1044 31.68 -15.48 -15.56
N ALA A 1045 32.49 -15.39 -14.49
CA ALA A 1045 33.68 -14.54 -14.46
C ALA A 1045 34.69 -14.89 -15.56
N LEU A 1046 34.89 -16.19 -15.83
CA LEU A 1046 35.76 -16.66 -16.91
C LEU A 1046 35.19 -16.33 -18.29
N LEU A 1047 33.90 -16.57 -18.53
CA LEU A 1047 33.23 -16.23 -19.79
C LEU A 1047 33.42 -14.75 -20.12
N GLU A 1048 33.23 -13.91 -19.12
CA GLU A 1048 33.40 -12.47 -19.26
C GLU A 1048 34.86 -12.07 -19.47
N ARG A 1049 35.78 -12.67 -18.70
CA ARG A 1049 37.22 -12.45 -18.84
C ARG A 1049 37.71 -12.76 -20.26
N PHE A 1050 37.30 -13.90 -20.84
CA PHE A 1050 37.67 -14.28 -22.20
C PHE A 1050 37.07 -13.33 -23.25
N ARG A 1051 35.82 -12.87 -23.08
CA ARG A 1051 35.20 -11.90 -24.00
C ARG A 1051 35.95 -10.57 -24.02
N ARG A 1052 36.30 -10.03 -22.85
CA ARG A 1052 36.96 -8.72 -22.75
C ARG A 1052 38.39 -8.69 -23.25
N ALA A 1053 39.09 -9.82 -23.17
CA ALA A 1053 40.51 -9.87 -23.49
C ALA A 1053 40.78 -9.45 -24.94
N ALA A 1054 39.92 -9.86 -25.89
CA ALA A 1054 40.01 -9.44 -27.28
C ALA A 1054 39.95 -7.90 -27.39
N ALA A 1055 38.89 -7.28 -26.87
CA ALA A 1055 38.73 -5.83 -26.90
C ALA A 1055 39.88 -5.06 -26.22
N CYS A 1056 40.45 -5.60 -25.13
CA CYS A 1056 41.61 -5.01 -24.46
C CYS A 1056 42.87 -5.04 -25.33
N LEU A 1057 43.14 -6.17 -25.99
CA LEU A 1057 44.27 -6.32 -26.89
C LEU A 1057 44.06 -5.51 -28.18
N THR A 1058 42.83 -5.42 -28.68
CA THR A 1058 42.44 -4.54 -29.78
C THR A 1058 42.75 -3.09 -29.45
N ARG A 1059 42.39 -2.62 -28.24
CA ARG A 1059 42.74 -1.27 -27.77
C ARG A 1059 44.25 -1.03 -27.79
N GLN A 1060 45.04 -2.00 -27.31
CA GLN A 1060 46.50 -1.88 -27.27
C GLN A 1060 47.11 -1.86 -28.67
N ALA A 1061 46.64 -2.71 -29.58
CA ALA A 1061 47.08 -2.70 -30.98
C ALA A 1061 46.80 -1.35 -31.65
N LEU A 1062 45.62 -0.77 -31.39
CA LEU A 1062 45.25 0.55 -31.90
C LEU A 1062 46.12 1.67 -31.30
N GLN A 1063 46.38 1.63 -29.99
CA GLN A 1063 47.26 2.59 -29.30
C GLN A 1063 48.72 2.52 -29.77
N ALA A 1064 49.19 1.32 -30.12
CA ALA A 1064 50.52 1.10 -30.69
C ALA A 1064 50.63 1.57 -32.16
N GLY A 1065 49.53 2.02 -32.78
CA GLY A 1065 49.52 2.54 -34.15
C GLY A 1065 49.75 1.48 -35.23
N THR A 1066 49.62 0.18 -34.91
CA THR A 1066 49.89 -0.89 -35.88
C THR A 1066 48.82 -0.96 -36.97
N GLU A 1067 49.23 -1.04 -38.24
CA GLU A 1067 48.31 -1.31 -39.37
C GLU A 1067 47.81 -2.75 -39.37
N GLU A 1068 48.66 -3.70 -38.96
CA GLU A 1068 48.28 -5.10 -38.75
C GLU A 1068 48.02 -5.39 -37.26
N PRO A 1069 46.79 -5.72 -36.84
CA PRO A 1069 46.45 -5.97 -35.44
C PRO A 1069 47.27 -7.07 -34.78
N LEU A 1070 47.68 -8.08 -35.56
CA LEU A 1070 48.48 -9.21 -35.06
C LEU A 1070 49.96 -8.85 -34.85
N ALA A 1071 50.42 -7.69 -35.34
CA ALA A 1071 51.79 -7.22 -35.11
C ALA A 1071 52.07 -6.97 -33.62
N LEU A 1072 51.04 -6.72 -32.81
CA LEU A 1072 51.14 -6.65 -31.34
C LEU A 1072 51.84 -7.91 -30.76
N PHE A 1073 51.62 -9.08 -31.36
CA PHE A 1073 52.19 -10.33 -30.88
C PHE A 1073 53.62 -10.61 -31.40
N ALA A 1074 54.21 -9.72 -32.20
CA ALA A 1074 55.53 -9.93 -32.80
C ALA A 1074 56.68 -9.81 -31.79
N GLY A 1075 56.48 -9.05 -30.69
CA GLY A 1075 57.47 -8.87 -29.64
C GLY A 1075 57.83 -10.18 -28.94
N GLU A 1076 59.11 -10.34 -28.56
CA GLU A 1076 59.62 -11.60 -28.00
C GLU A 1076 58.90 -12.01 -26.70
N ARG A 1077 58.51 -11.03 -25.88
CA ARG A 1077 57.72 -11.25 -24.65
C ARG A 1077 56.31 -11.78 -24.96
N PHE A 1078 55.63 -11.18 -25.94
CA PHE A 1078 54.31 -11.63 -26.40
C PHE A 1078 54.38 -13.05 -26.99
N ARG A 1079 55.36 -13.34 -27.86
CA ARG A 1079 55.54 -14.69 -28.44
C ARG A 1079 55.68 -15.78 -27.39
N ARG A 1080 56.51 -15.55 -26.35
CA ARG A 1080 56.72 -16.54 -25.28
C ARG A 1080 55.43 -16.84 -24.51
N ARG A 1081 54.65 -15.80 -24.17
CA ARG A 1081 53.35 -15.97 -23.47
C ARG A 1081 52.28 -16.56 -24.38
N LEU A 1082 52.22 -16.15 -25.64
CA LEU A 1082 51.29 -16.69 -26.63
C LEU A 1082 51.52 -18.18 -26.88
N MET A 1083 52.77 -18.64 -26.90
CA MET A 1083 53.09 -20.08 -26.98
C MET A 1083 52.56 -20.86 -25.77
N ARG A 1084 52.67 -20.30 -24.55
CA ARG A 1084 52.09 -20.92 -23.34
C ARG A 1084 50.57 -20.95 -23.39
N PHE A 1085 49.95 -19.85 -23.78
CA PHE A 1085 48.49 -19.76 -23.94
C PHE A 1085 47.98 -20.79 -24.96
N ARG A 1086 48.62 -20.87 -26.14
CA ARG A 1086 48.24 -21.86 -27.18
C ARG A 1086 48.39 -23.29 -26.69
N ARG A 1087 49.50 -23.60 -26.01
CA ARG A 1087 49.70 -24.94 -25.44
C ARG A 1087 48.57 -25.31 -24.46
N LEU A 1088 48.22 -24.40 -23.54
CA LEU A 1088 47.12 -24.64 -22.59
C LEU A 1088 45.76 -24.75 -23.28
N ARG A 1089 45.53 -23.98 -24.36
CA ARG A 1089 44.32 -24.08 -25.16
C ARG A 1089 44.24 -25.43 -25.87
N ASP A 1090 45.32 -25.89 -26.48
CA ASP A 1090 45.35 -27.18 -27.18
C ASP A 1090 45.16 -28.33 -26.17
N GLU A 1091 45.80 -28.27 -24.99
CA GLU A 1091 45.57 -29.21 -23.88
C GLU A 1091 44.11 -29.19 -23.38
N LEU A 1092 43.45 -28.02 -23.37
CA LEU A 1092 42.03 -27.87 -23.04
C LEU A 1092 41.12 -28.48 -24.11
N GLU A 1093 41.44 -28.29 -25.39
CA GLU A 1093 40.66 -28.82 -26.52
C GLU A 1093 40.71 -30.35 -26.60
N ASP A 1094 41.84 -30.95 -26.23
CA ASP A 1094 42.03 -32.40 -26.19
C ASP A 1094 41.41 -33.06 -24.94
N ALA A 1095 40.98 -32.27 -23.95
CA ALA A 1095 40.39 -32.80 -22.71
C ALA A 1095 38.96 -33.34 -22.94
N ALA A 1096 38.75 -34.61 -22.64
CA ALA A 1096 37.47 -35.31 -22.86
C ALA A 1096 36.28 -34.75 -22.04
N SER A 1097 36.53 -34.06 -20.93
CA SER A 1097 35.53 -33.37 -20.10
C SER A 1097 36.20 -32.30 -19.24
N PRO A 1098 36.30 -31.05 -19.72
CA PRO A 1098 37.03 -30.02 -18.99
C PRO A 1098 36.24 -29.55 -17.76
N SER A 1099 36.89 -29.51 -16.60
CA SER A 1099 36.42 -28.78 -15.41
C SER A 1099 36.71 -27.29 -15.56
N LEU A 1100 36.36 -26.43 -14.58
CA LEU A 1100 36.69 -25.01 -14.65
C LEU A 1100 38.18 -24.70 -14.46
N THR A 1101 38.94 -25.60 -13.82
CA THR A 1101 40.34 -25.37 -13.44
C THR A 1101 41.26 -25.07 -14.64
N PRO A 1102 41.22 -25.82 -15.76
CA PRO A 1102 42.02 -25.50 -16.95
C PRO A 1102 41.67 -24.14 -17.55
N PHE A 1103 40.40 -23.71 -17.51
CA PHE A 1103 40.00 -22.38 -17.96
C PHE A 1103 40.55 -21.27 -17.06
N THR A 1104 40.66 -21.51 -15.74
CA THR A 1104 41.30 -20.56 -14.82
C THR A 1104 42.78 -20.36 -15.16
N ALA A 1105 43.51 -21.45 -15.45
CA ALA A 1105 44.91 -21.37 -15.87
C ALA A 1105 45.07 -20.65 -17.23
N LEU A 1106 44.20 -20.98 -18.19
CA LEU A 1106 44.18 -20.32 -19.50
C LEU A 1106 43.84 -18.83 -19.38
N GLY A 1107 42.89 -18.47 -18.53
CA GLY A 1107 42.53 -17.09 -18.22
C GLY A 1107 43.67 -16.32 -17.55
N ALA A 1108 44.46 -16.95 -16.68
CA ALA A 1108 45.65 -16.34 -16.07
C ALA A 1108 46.72 -15.99 -17.10
N GLU A 1109 47.00 -16.87 -18.06
CA GLU A 1109 47.92 -16.56 -19.17
C GLU A 1109 47.35 -15.51 -20.13
N LEU A 1110 46.03 -15.47 -20.31
CA LEU A 1110 45.37 -14.42 -21.10
C LEU A 1110 45.51 -13.03 -20.45
N ASP A 1111 45.32 -12.92 -19.14
CA ASP A 1111 45.55 -11.67 -18.43
C ASP A 1111 47.02 -11.25 -18.50
N ALA A 1112 47.95 -12.21 -18.39
CA ALA A 1112 49.36 -11.91 -18.57
C ALA A 1112 49.67 -11.36 -19.99
N LEU A 1113 48.96 -11.82 -21.02
CA LEU A 1113 49.03 -11.25 -22.37
C LEU A 1113 48.45 -9.82 -22.40
N VAL A 1114 47.31 -9.58 -21.76
CA VAL A 1114 46.69 -8.25 -21.66
C VAL A 1114 47.57 -7.27 -20.88
N ASP A 1115 48.17 -7.68 -19.77
CA ASP A 1115 48.99 -6.82 -18.91
C ASP A 1115 50.33 -6.44 -19.57
N LEU A 1116 50.88 -7.32 -20.41
CA LEU A 1116 52.09 -7.02 -21.18
C LEU A 1116 51.91 -5.79 -22.08
N GLY A 1117 50.73 -5.58 -22.65
CA GLY A 1117 50.46 -4.40 -23.46
C GLY A 1117 50.00 -3.17 -22.67
N ARG A 1118 49.86 -3.24 -21.33
CA ARG A 1118 49.59 -2.09 -20.46
C ARG A 1118 50.85 -1.42 -19.91
N SER A 1119 52.01 -2.08 -19.98
CA SER A 1119 53.26 -1.55 -19.42
C SER A 1119 53.83 -0.43 -20.32
N PRO A 1120 54.04 0.80 -19.82
CA PRO A 1120 54.66 1.86 -20.62
C PRO A 1120 56.15 1.55 -20.78
N GLY A 1121 56.54 1.21 -22.00
CA GLY A 1121 57.94 0.99 -22.35
C GLY A 1121 58.16 -0.23 -23.25
N VAL A 1122 57.81 -0.08 -24.53
CA VAL A 1122 58.66 -0.42 -25.68
C VAL A 1122 58.43 0.66 -26.74
#